data_AF-A0A349PJM9-F1
#
_entry.id   AF-A0A349PJM9-F1
#
_cell.length_a   1.000
_cell.length_b   1.000
_cell.length_c   1.000
_cell.angle_alpha   90.00
_cell.angle_beta   90.00
_cell.angle_gamma   90.00
#
_symmetry.space_group_name_H-M   'P 1'
#
loop_
_entity.id
_entity.type
_entity.pdbx_description
1 polymer ?
#
loop_
_entity_poly.entity_id
_entity_poly.type
_entity_poly.pdbx_seq_one_letter_code
_entity_poly.pdbx_strand_id
1 'polypeptide(L)'
;MKKILFFTIKNICHSRVGGNPVLRSKFLHWIPVFTGMTIMAILFFSFFFPKTTFAATEFVSVVDTGGAGDYSSLSLWENAIDSDLTLASNKVFAGTKTGTIADGASVTGSISLATGTVYHSTATQIYIAVLTGTFQSAEQIQVDGSNYFTTTDAGDSAIAVAKCRATTGAADTTAVTVDGWTTSAANYIKIWTDPSENYRHSGKWDEGKYRLEIPNSVNSGMAIYSNYITVDGLQIFKTTTSWSAKACIHVFGYSGEIKISNNILKFINPSIYSSYGIYDNNTGQASAQVMKIWNNIIYGAIDTDNNSGAGIVLGALSAGFTGGGYVYNNTIYNCYRGIERGGFVTVLKNNIAYNNTDNYYLASGGWDASSTNNLSGPGTDAQIPATNARNGYVVTFADEANQDFHLDSSDTGARNQGIILYDAIDDANLYFTTDIDNNARLDSAGTWDIGADENIAKIYRSVGPSATTAIATGATYGNVEIKPAYVSGSTTNIADYVATFWSDLPTNVGVGDAIQYDDDDDGDIDASDSIVFITKRIDAAHFSVRTASGTAPASTLAPDSNWSVFRAYISLFNAEAGTTENTGIDSDLRNFDTWSNGKDIATGQEQWNISCYANSTTADTTAVTVDGWTTSADSFIKIYTPMRSDEVGTSQRHLGVFSTSYYRLAPTTGIPLTVSDEDVRLEGLQFNSADDDGIYINGATGTAHIQFSQNIIKGNATASKRGLNLSSTGASSAAKIFNNIIYDYTASGTGTGVYWNDADWTPYVYNNTVKDCAIGFDRGNDTAHYAKNNLIDATDAFNGSFTDNDLNNNYNAISENNAGEVAIGTNGRYNQSFTFNDSTNDDFHLGVGDAGARNYGTDLSNDSYLPFNTDIDSVCYGRDAINRVSTGGDDLCYTRPRGTSWDIGADELITRIYRSVGPSEDEVLEAGASNHLNISGSTATFDTALGDDVGVGDALEYDDDNDGDIDANDSIAFISGRTSSTVFTIKTAAGGIPTAPSAADEIHWNINRAYTSLSYAEAGTENTLIDFDLRNFDTGNRDIAVNSEQWNIACYAHGTTADT
;
A
#
# COMPACT_ATOMS: atom_id res chain seq x y z
N MET A 1 10.85 -22.67 -29.05
CA MET A 1 11.17 -23.17 -30.42
C MET A 1 12.67 -23.36 -30.74
N LYS A 2 13.64 -22.68 -30.10
CA LYS A 2 15.09 -22.93 -30.34
C LYS A 2 15.62 -24.29 -29.85
N LYS A 3 14.99 -24.94 -28.85
CA LYS A 3 15.44 -26.24 -28.30
C LYS A 3 15.03 -27.48 -29.14
N ILE A 4 14.04 -27.38 -30.03
CA ILE A 4 13.55 -28.52 -30.84
C ILE A 4 14.36 -28.72 -32.14
N LEU A 5 14.99 -27.67 -32.68
CA LEU A 5 15.73 -27.74 -33.93
C LEU A 5 17.13 -28.39 -33.78
N PHE A 6 17.75 -28.26 -32.61
CA PHE A 6 19.08 -28.83 -32.34
C PHE A 6 19.05 -30.36 -32.11
N PHE A 7 17.92 -30.92 -31.69
CA PHE A 7 17.79 -32.35 -31.40
C PHE A 7 17.58 -33.21 -32.65
N THR A 8 16.98 -32.64 -33.71
CA THR A 8 16.65 -33.38 -34.95
C THR A 8 17.84 -33.55 -35.89
N ILE A 9 18.83 -32.64 -35.88
CA ILE A 9 19.99 -32.72 -36.78
C ILE A 9 21.05 -33.73 -36.28
N LYS A 10 21.15 -33.95 -34.96
CA LYS A 10 22.12 -34.89 -34.37
C LYS A 10 21.77 -36.36 -34.63
N ASN A 11 20.48 -36.67 -34.80
CA ASN A 11 19.99 -38.04 -34.99
C ASN A 11 19.98 -38.53 -36.44
N ILE A 12 20.13 -37.63 -37.42
CA ILE A 12 20.18 -38.02 -38.86
C ILE A 12 21.60 -38.46 -39.27
N CYS A 13 22.65 -38.03 -38.56
CA CYS A 13 24.04 -38.35 -38.93
C CYS A 13 24.58 -39.69 -38.40
N HIS A 14 23.83 -40.45 -37.58
CA HIS A 14 24.33 -41.72 -37.04
C HIS A 14 23.83 -42.99 -37.75
N SER A 15 22.90 -42.92 -38.71
CA SER A 15 22.24 -44.14 -39.21
C SER A 15 22.64 -44.63 -40.61
N ARG A 16 23.43 -43.89 -41.41
CA ARG A 16 23.92 -44.41 -42.71
C ARG A 16 25.23 -43.76 -43.13
N VAL A 17 26.35 -44.48 -42.99
CA VAL A 17 27.38 -44.76 -44.02
C VAL A 17 28.42 -45.67 -43.36
N GLY A 18 28.45 -46.92 -43.80
CA GLY A 18 29.51 -47.87 -43.45
C GLY A 18 30.81 -47.59 -44.23
N GLY A 19 31.94 -47.75 -43.54
CA GLY A 19 33.17 -48.31 -44.09
C GLY A 19 33.80 -47.69 -45.35
N ASN A 20 34.21 -46.42 -45.33
CA ASN A 20 35.24 -45.94 -46.26
C ASN A 20 36.03 -44.72 -45.69
N PRO A 21 37.36 -44.84 -45.43
CA PRO A 21 38.16 -43.76 -44.82
C PRO A 21 38.39 -42.54 -45.73
N VAL A 22 38.09 -42.63 -47.04
CA VAL A 22 38.41 -41.58 -48.03
C VAL A 22 37.32 -40.48 -48.12
N LEU A 23 36.15 -40.69 -47.50
CA LEU A 23 35.06 -39.69 -47.49
C LEU A 23 35.08 -38.75 -46.26
N ARG A 24 35.89 -39.03 -45.23
CA ARG A 24 36.04 -38.15 -44.05
C ARG A 24 36.91 -36.92 -44.31
N SER A 25 37.80 -36.92 -45.31
CA SER A 25 38.69 -35.78 -45.58
C SER A 25 38.13 -34.77 -46.60
N LYS A 26 37.01 -35.07 -47.27
CA LYS A 26 36.36 -34.15 -48.23
C LYS A 26 35.12 -33.42 -47.70
N PHE A 27 34.63 -33.77 -46.51
CA PHE A 27 33.51 -33.06 -45.86
C PHE A 27 33.93 -31.88 -44.96
N LEU A 28 35.23 -31.73 -44.71
CA LEU A 28 35.75 -30.63 -43.88
C LEU A 28 36.06 -29.34 -44.67
N HIS A 29 35.92 -29.35 -46.00
CA HIS A 29 36.23 -28.21 -46.87
C HIS A 29 35.00 -27.45 -47.40
N TRP A 30 33.78 -27.79 -46.95
CA TRP A 30 32.53 -27.15 -47.42
C TRP A 30 31.71 -26.48 -46.30
N ILE A 31 32.22 -26.43 -45.07
CA ILE A 31 31.58 -25.76 -43.94
C ILE A 31 31.53 -24.21 -44.10
N PRO A 32 32.47 -23.52 -44.78
CA PRO A 32 32.36 -22.07 -45.00
C PRO A 32 31.38 -21.65 -46.10
N VAL A 33 30.98 -22.56 -47.00
CA VAL A 33 30.13 -22.22 -48.16
C VAL A 33 28.64 -22.36 -47.84
N PHE A 34 28.26 -23.28 -46.92
CA PHE A 34 26.88 -23.41 -46.45
C PHE A 34 26.49 -22.38 -45.39
N THR A 35 27.44 -21.85 -44.62
CA THR A 35 27.19 -20.73 -43.69
C THR A 35 26.93 -19.42 -44.42
N GLY A 36 27.61 -19.16 -45.54
CA GLY A 36 27.37 -17.97 -46.38
C GLY A 36 26.02 -17.97 -47.11
N MET A 37 25.59 -19.10 -47.68
CA MET A 37 24.29 -19.16 -48.40
C MET A 37 23.08 -19.22 -47.46
N THR A 38 23.23 -19.71 -46.23
CA THR A 38 22.13 -19.71 -45.25
C THR A 38 21.96 -18.31 -44.62
N ILE A 39 23.05 -17.57 -44.42
CA ILE A 39 22.99 -16.18 -43.95
C ILE A 39 22.41 -15.27 -45.04
N MET A 40 22.75 -15.49 -46.31
CA MET A 40 22.21 -14.68 -47.42
C MET A 40 20.74 -15.01 -47.72
N ALA A 41 20.27 -16.25 -47.53
CA ALA A 41 18.85 -16.60 -47.63
C ALA A 41 18.02 -16.11 -46.44
N ILE A 42 18.59 -16.07 -45.23
CA ILE A 42 17.95 -15.46 -44.04
C ILE A 42 17.89 -13.93 -44.17
N LEU A 43 18.91 -13.30 -44.80
CA LEU A 43 18.88 -11.88 -45.15
C LEU A 43 17.95 -11.56 -46.33
N PHE A 44 17.71 -12.46 -47.28
CA PHE A 44 16.77 -12.22 -48.39
C PHE A 44 15.30 -12.51 -48.03
N PHE A 45 15.03 -13.43 -47.10
CA PHE A 45 13.67 -13.72 -46.62
C PHE A 45 13.16 -12.72 -45.56
N SER A 46 14.04 -11.96 -44.90
CA SER A 46 13.65 -10.92 -43.94
C SER A 46 13.21 -9.60 -44.60
N PHE A 47 13.46 -9.39 -45.90
CA PHE A 47 13.07 -8.16 -46.62
C PHE A 47 11.67 -8.22 -47.27
N PHE A 48 10.98 -9.37 -47.29
CA PHE A 48 9.69 -9.51 -47.97
C PHE A 48 8.50 -9.92 -47.09
N PHE A 49 8.66 -9.92 -45.76
CA PHE A 49 7.54 -9.96 -44.84
C PHE A 49 7.77 -9.01 -43.66
N PRO A 50 7.18 -7.80 -43.65
CA PRO A 50 6.99 -7.11 -42.38
C PRO A 50 5.83 -7.81 -41.67
N LYS A 51 6.15 -8.71 -40.74
CA LYS A 51 5.30 -8.92 -39.58
C LYS A 51 6.17 -9.10 -38.35
N THR A 52 7.02 -8.11 -38.10
CA THR A 52 7.33 -7.73 -36.72
C THR A 52 6.00 -7.27 -36.14
N THR A 53 5.32 -8.15 -35.42
CA THR A 53 4.24 -7.72 -34.51
C THR A 53 4.92 -6.79 -33.51
N PHE A 54 4.77 -5.47 -33.71
CA PHE A 54 5.08 -4.49 -32.67
C PHE A 54 4.30 -4.90 -31.42
N ALA A 55 4.91 -4.77 -30.24
CA ALA A 55 4.17 -4.95 -29.00
C ALA A 55 3.04 -3.92 -28.98
N ALA A 56 1.86 -4.31 -28.48
CA ALA A 56 0.79 -3.34 -28.29
C ALA A 56 1.02 -2.63 -26.96
N THR A 57 0.84 -1.31 -26.97
CA THR A 57 1.08 -0.44 -25.82
C THR A 57 -0.25 0.17 -25.39
N GLU A 58 -0.50 0.14 -24.07
CA GLU A 58 -1.67 0.79 -23.47
C GLU A 58 -1.58 2.30 -23.65
N PHE A 59 -2.60 2.88 -24.30
CA PHE A 59 -2.86 4.31 -24.25
C PHE A 59 -3.87 4.56 -23.13
N VAL A 60 -3.39 5.13 -22.03
CA VAL A 60 -4.18 5.29 -20.81
C VAL A 60 -4.83 6.67 -20.79
N SER A 61 -6.15 6.69 -20.91
CA SER A 61 -6.97 7.88 -20.68
C SER A 61 -7.61 7.80 -19.29
N VAL A 62 -7.59 8.91 -18.57
CA VAL A 62 -8.24 9.02 -17.26
C VAL A 62 -9.68 9.51 -17.44
N VAL A 63 -10.64 8.68 -17.02
CA VAL A 63 -12.05 9.07 -16.96
C VAL A 63 -12.38 9.47 -15.53
N ASP A 64 -12.69 10.74 -15.30
CA ASP A 64 -12.89 11.33 -13.98
C ASP A 64 -14.14 12.21 -13.94
N THR A 65 -15.15 11.77 -13.22
CA THR A 65 -16.43 12.47 -13.06
C THR A 65 -16.29 13.86 -12.41
N GLY A 66 -15.17 14.11 -11.73
CA GLY A 66 -14.82 15.42 -11.16
C GLY A 66 -14.23 16.43 -12.16
N GLY A 67 -13.95 16.02 -13.40
CA GLY A 67 -13.43 16.88 -14.47
C GLY A 67 -11.92 17.15 -14.44
N ALA A 68 -11.17 16.52 -13.52
CA ALA A 68 -9.71 16.63 -13.43
C ALA A 68 -8.96 15.59 -14.29
N GLY A 69 -9.69 14.68 -14.95
CA GLY A 69 -9.16 13.68 -15.89
C GLY A 69 -9.24 14.13 -17.35
N ASP A 70 -8.93 13.24 -18.27
CA ASP A 70 -9.00 13.47 -19.71
C ASP A 70 -10.45 13.58 -20.21
N TYR A 71 -11.36 12.78 -19.61
CA TYR A 71 -12.78 12.78 -19.92
C TYR A 71 -13.62 12.78 -18.65
N SER A 72 -14.78 13.44 -18.67
CA SER A 72 -15.68 13.50 -17.51
C SER A 72 -16.69 12.35 -17.42
N SER A 73 -16.74 11.46 -18.42
CA SER A 73 -17.59 10.27 -18.43
C SER A 73 -17.05 9.21 -19.39
N LEU A 74 -17.41 7.95 -19.16
CA LEU A 74 -17.07 6.84 -20.05
C LEU A 74 -17.67 7.03 -21.44
N SER A 75 -18.87 7.59 -21.52
CA SER A 75 -19.52 7.89 -22.80
C SER A 75 -18.74 8.93 -23.62
N LEU A 76 -18.10 9.92 -22.98
CA LEU A 76 -17.25 10.88 -23.70
C LEU A 76 -15.94 10.26 -24.17
N TRP A 77 -15.31 9.45 -23.32
CA TRP A 77 -14.10 8.71 -23.68
C TRP A 77 -14.34 7.79 -24.89
N GLU A 78 -15.43 7.02 -24.85
CA GLU A 78 -15.83 6.12 -25.94
C GLU A 78 -15.94 6.87 -27.27
N ASN A 79 -16.68 7.98 -27.29
CA ASN A 79 -16.87 8.79 -28.50
C ASN A 79 -15.57 9.41 -29.04
N ALA A 80 -14.60 9.67 -28.18
CA ALA A 80 -13.36 10.36 -28.55
C ALA A 80 -12.25 9.39 -29.03
N ILE A 81 -12.16 8.21 -28.42
CA ILE A 81 -11.07 7.25 -28.69
C ILE A 81 -11.47 6.17 -29.70
N ASP A 82 -12.77 5.94 -29.96
CA ASP A 82 -13.27 4.92 -30.91
C ASP A 82 -12.47 4.91 -32.24
N SER A 83 -11.90 3.75 -32.53
CA SER A 83 -10.99 3.54 -33.65
C SER A 83 -10.78 2.07 -34.03
N ASP A 84 -10.14 1.86 -35.18
CA ASP A 84 -9.57 0.55 -35.54
C ASP A 84 -8.21 0.38 -34.85
N LEU A 85 -8.19 -0.30 -33.70
CA LEU A 85 -6.98 -0.59 -32.93
C LEU A 85 -6.02 -1.54 -33.65
N THR A 86 -6.49 -2.25 -34.69
CA THR A 86 -5.68 -3.19 -35.48
C THR A 86 -4.99 -2.53 -36.67
N LEU A 87 -5.39 -1.29 -37.00
CA LEU A 87 -4.83 -0.55 -38.12
C LEU A 87 -3.39 -0.14 -37.80
N ALA A 88 -2.44 -0.60 -38.61
CA ALA A 88 -1.00 -0.37 -38.38
C ALA A 88 -0.58 1.12 -38.36
N SER A 89 -1.41 2.00 -38.95
CA SER A 89 -1.20 3.45 -38.92
C SER A 89 -1.71 4.12 -37.64
N ASN A 90 -2.52 3.45 -36.82
CA ASN A 90 -2.93 3.95 -35.53
C ASN A 90 -1.84 3.59 -34.50
N LYS A 91 -1.15 4.61 -33.98
CA LYS A 91 0.10 4.46 -33.22
C LYS A 91 0.07 5.25 -31.92
N VAL A 92 0.55 4.62 -30.85
CA VAL A 92 0.76 5.23 -29.53
C VAL A 92 2.25 5.51 -29.38
N PHE A 93 2.59 6.73 -29.00
CA PHE A 93 3.97 7.15 -28.73
C PHE A 93 4.09 7.58 -27.27
N ALA A 94 5.16 7.14 -26.59
CA ALA A 94 5.57 7.70 -25.31
C ALA A 94 6.42 8.96 -25.51
N GLY A 95 6.40 9.86 -24.54
CA GLY A 95 7.16 11.11 -24.60
C GLY A 95 6.66 12.19 -23.66
N THR A 96 6.75 13.45 -24.08
CA THR A 96 6.34 14.60 -23.26
C THR A 96 5.56 15.61 -24.09
N LYS A 97 4.37 15.99 -23.58
CA LYS A 97 3.52 17.03 -24.18
C LYS A 97 3.99 18.43 -23.78
N THR A 98 4.04 19.34 -24.75
CA THR A 98 4.27 20.77 -24.56
C THR A 98 3.12 21.56 -25.17
N GLY A 99 2.54 22.47 -24.39
CA GLY A 99 1.38 23.26 -24.81
C GLY A 99 0.08 22.44 -24.89
N THR A 100 -0.85 22.90 -25.72
CA THR A 100 -2.18 22.28 -25.90
C THR A 100 -2.25 21.53 -27.22
N ILE A 101 -2.56 20.24 -27.15
CA ILE A 101 -2.85 19.40 -28.31
C ILE A 101 -4.26 18.86 -28.10
N ALA A 102 -5.20 19.31 -28.94
CA ALA A 102 -6.61 18.91 -28.88
C ALA A 102 -6.87 17.64 -29.69
N ASP A 103 -7.93 16.93 -29.32
CA ASP A 103 -8.42 15.78 -30.09
C ASP A 103 -8.83 16.23 -31.49
N GLY A 104 -8.51 15.41 -32.50
CA GLY A 104 -8.69 15.74 -33.91
C GLY A 104 -7.65 16.73 -34.48
N ALA A 105 -6.67 17.19 -33.70
CA ALA A 105 -5.63 18.08 -34.21
C ALA A 105 -4.80 17.41 -35.32
N SER A 106 -4.52 18.16 -36.39
CA SER A 106 -3.55 17.76 -37.39
C SER A 106 -2.13 18.03 -36.89
N VAL A 107 -1.26 17.04 -37.02
CA VAL A 107 0.12 17.13 -36.54
C VAL A 107 1.13 16.79 -37.64
N THR A 108 2.32 17.38 -37.56
CA THR A 108 3.45 17.11 -38.47
C THR A 108 4.74 16.87 -37.68
N GLY A 109 5.51 15.85 -38.04
CA GLY A 109 6.80 15.54 -37.43
C GLY A 109 7.87 16.54 -37.86
N SER A 110 8.58 17.11 -36.90
CA SER A 110 9.59 18.15 -37.17
C SER A 110 10.82 17.63 -37.92
N ILE A 111 11.07 16.32 -37.86
CA ILE A 111 12.20 15.66 -38.53
C ILE A 111 11.70 14.82 -39.70
N SER A 112 10.70 13.97 -39.45
CA SER A 112 10.20 13.00 -40.43
C SER A 112 9.29 13.62 -41.49
N LEU A 113 8.69 14.78 -41.20
CA LEU A 113 7.57 15.36 -41.95
C LEU A 113 6.37 14.41 -42.06
N ALA A 114 6.31 13.38 -41.23
CA ALA A 114 5.14 12.52 -41.14
C ALA A 114 3.94 13.34 -40.68
N THR A 115 2.74 13.02 -41.17
CA THR A 115 1.50 13.72 -40.78
C THR A 115 0.53 12.75 -40.15
N GLY A 116 -0.28 13.24 -39.23
CA GLY A 116 -1.27 12.45 -38.51
C GLY A 116 -2.42 13.28 -37.97
N THR A 117 -3.47 12.60 -37.52
CA THR A 117 -4.56 13.19 -36.74
C THR A 117 -4.52 12.61 -35.33
N VAL A 118 -4.56 13.46 -34.32
CA VAL A 118 -4.53 13.05 -32.91
C VAL A 118 -5.90 12.49 -32.51
N TYR A 119 -5.94 11.28 -31.94
CA TYR A 119 -7.11 10.81 -31.19
C TYR A 119 -7.14 11.51 -29.84
N HIS A 120 -6.04 11.39 -29.08
CA HIS A 120 -5.87 12.08 -27.80
C HIS A 120 -4.39 12.19 -27.41
N SER A 121 -4.09 13.11 -26.48
CA SER A 121 -2.75 13.27 -25.92
C SER A 121 -2.79 13.57 -24.42
N THR A 122 -2.12 12.72 -23.65
CA THR A 122 -1.87 12.91 -22.22
C THR A 122 -0.54 13.64 -22.02
N ALA A 123 -0.12 13.84 -20.77
CA ALA A 123 1.18 14.42 -20.47
C ALA A 123 2.35 13.56 -21.01
N THR A 124 2.17 12.24 -21.03
CA THR A 124 3.24 11.26 -21.30
C THR A 124 3.02 10.39 -22.54
N GLN A 125 1.84 10.44 -23.15
CA GLN A 125 1.49 9.63 -24.32
C GLN A 125 0.71 10.44 -25.36
N ILE A 126 0.86 10.09 -26.64
CA ILE A 126 0.00 10.59 -27.71
C ILE A 126 -0.46 9.45 -28.61
N TYR A 127 -1.76 9.39 -28.90
CA TYR A 127 -2.37 8.40 -29.80
C TYR A 127 -2.78 9.06 -31.11
N ILE A 128 -2.27 8.56 -32.23
CA ILE A 128 -2.34 9.23 -33.54
C ILE A 128 -2.77 8.25 -34.63
N ALA A 129 -3.72 8.67 -35.46
CA ALA A 129 -3.94 8.11 -36.79
C ALA A 129 -2.90 8.70 -37.77
N VAL A 130 -1.84 7.95 -38.07
CA VAL A 130 -0.78 8.39 -39.01
C VAL A 130 -1.34 8.37 -40.43
N LEU A 131 -1.29 9.52 -41.11
CA LEU A 131 -1.83 9.70 -42.46
C LEU A 131 -0.76 9.47 -43.53
N THR A 132 0.44 10.03 -43.33
CA THR A 132 1.56 9.90 -44.27
C THR A 132 2.89 9.85 -43.55
N GLY A 133 3.84 9.06 -44.05
CA GLY A 133 5.20 8.98 -43.48
C GLY A 133 5.26 8.11 -42.23
N THR A 134 6.35 8.22 -41.49
CA THR A 134 6.59 7.46 -40.24
C THR A 134 7.25 8.39 -39.24
N PHE A 135 6.58 8.61 -38.13
CA PHE A 135 7.15 9.37 -37.02
C PHE A 135 8.36 8.63 -36.43
N GLN A 136 9.32 9.36 -35.88
CA GLN A 136 10.60 8.89 -35.38
C GLN A 136 10.71 9.14 -33.87
N SER A 137 11.61 8.41 -33.21
CA SER A 137 12.00 8.68 -31.83
C SER A 137 12.79 10.00 -31.74
N ALA A 138 12.63 10.71 -30.62
CA ALA A 138 13.25 12.00 -30.32
C ALA A 138 12.82 13.15 -31.27
N GLU A 139 11.67 13.02 -31.94
CA GLU A 139 11.14 14.10 -32.77
C GLU A 139 9.98 14.83 -32.09
N GLN A 140 9.73 16.07 -32.53
CA GLN A 140 8.54 16.81 -32.11
C GLN A 140 7.42 16.55 -33.11
N ILE A 141 6.32 15.98 -32.63
CA ILE A 141 5.05 15.88 -33.34
C ILE A 141 4.29 17.19 -33.09
N GLN A 142 4.31 18.10 -34.06
CA GLN A 142 3.91 19.49 -33.90
C GLN A 142 2.50 19.75 -34.44
N VAL A 143 1.65 20.38 -33.62
CA VAL A 143 0.49 21.14 -34.12
C VAL A 143 0.98 22.49 -34.66
N ASP A 144 1.85 23.14 -33.89
CA ASP A 144 2.58 24.36 -34.25
C ASP A 144 3.90 24.46 -33.45
N GLY A 145 4.61 25.60 -33.55
CA GLY A 145 5.88 25.80 -32.85
C GLY A 145 5.81 25.93 -31.33
N SER A 146 4.61 26.09 -30.74
CA SER A 146 4.36 26.18 -29.30
C SER A 146 3.61 24.97 -28.72
N ASN A 147 2.96 24.18 -29.58
CA ASN A 147 2.12 23.03 -29.23
C ASN A 147 2.64 21.76 -29.92
N TYR A 148 3.32 20.89 -29.18
CA TYR A 148 3.94 19.69 -29.73
C TYR A 148 4.14 18.58 -28.69
N PHE A 149 4.32 17.36 -29.18
CA PHE A 149 4.67 16.20 -28.36
C PHE A 149 6.06 15.69 -28.75
N THR A 150 6.99 15.63 -27.80
CA THR A 150 8.35 15.12 -28.06
C THR A 150 8.38 13.62 -27.79
N THR A 151 8.57 12.80 -28.81
CA THR A 151 8.54 11.34 -28.69
C THR A 151 9.84 10.78 -28.11
N THR A 152 9.75 9.70 -27.35
CA THR A 152 10.91 8.90 -26.92
C THR A 152 11.03 7.59 -27.70
N ASP A 153 10.01 7.21 -28.47
CA ASP A 153 9.96 5.98 -29.25
C ASP A 153 9.49 6.22 -30.70
N ALA A 154 9.42 5.14 -31.49
CA ALA A 154 8.96 5.17 -32.88
C ALA A 154 7.47 4.78 -33.04
N GLY A 155 6.73 4.64 -31.94
CA GLY A 155 5.31 4.32 -31.91
C GLY A 155 4.96 2.84 -32.02
N ASP A 156 4.08 2.40 -31.12
CA ASP A 156 3.56 1.03 -31.01
C ASP A 156 2.08 0.93 -31.42
N SER A 157 1.59 -0.29 -31.67
CA SER A 157 0.15 -0.48 -31.88
C SER A 157 -0.63 -0.26 -30.57
N ALA A 158 -1.91 0.10 -30.65
CA ALA A 158 -2.65 0.57 -29.49
C ALA A 158 -3.41 -0.53 -28.73
N ILE A 159 -3.51 -0.38 -27.41
CA ILE A 159 -4.58 -0.87 -26.55
C ILE A 159 -5.26 0.37 -25.97
N ALA A 160 -6.58 0.48 -26.07
CA ALA A 160 -7.31 1.63 -25.53
C ALA A 160 -7.69 1.36 -24.07
N VAL A 161 -7.26 2.21 -23.14
CA VAL A 161 -7.52 2.05 -21.70
C VAL A 161 -8.31 3.25 -21.16
N ALA A 162 -9.48 2.99 -20.60
CA ALA A 162 -10.22 3.90 -19.73
C ALA A 162 -9.92 3.58 -18.27
N LYS A 163 -9.01 4.34 -17.64
CA LYS A 163 -8.77 4.26 -16.19
C LYS A 163 -9.74 5.19 -15.47
N CYS A 164 -10.72 4.60 -14.81
CA CYS A 164 -11.85 5.31 -14.21
C CYS A 164 -11.55 5.73 -12.76
N ARG A 165 -11.90 6.96 -12.40
CA ARG A 165 -11.78 7.50 -11.04
C ARG A 165 -12.89 8.50 -10.72
N ALA A 166 -13.13 8.78 -9.45
CA ALA A 166 -14.10 9.79 -9.01
C ALA A 166 -13.47 10.71 -7.97
N THR A 167 -12.71 11.71 -8.42
CA THR A 167 -11.97 12.60 -7.50
C THR A 167 -12.87 13.42 -6.59
N THR A 168 -14.13 13.66 -6.98
CA THR A 168 -15.13 14.38 -6.16
C THR A 168 -16.18 13.46 -5.52
N GLY A 169 -16.08 12.13 -5.73
CA GLY A 169 -17.14 11.18 -5.37
C GLY A 169 -18.42 11.29 -6.21
N ALA A 170 -18.42 12.09 -7.29
CA ALA A 170 -19.56 12.19 -8.20
C ALA A 170 -19.73 10.91 -9.04
N ALA A 171 -20.97 10.52 -9.31
CA ALA A 171 -21.28 9.41 -10.21
C ALA A 171 -21.10 9.80 -11.69
N ASP A 172 -20.74 8.83 -12.54
CA ASP A 172 -20.98 8.93 -13.97
C ASP A 172 -22.45 8.57 -14.22
N THR A 173 -23.25 9.54 -14.66
CA THR A 173 -24.68 9.34 -14.86
C THR A 173 -25.06 9.07 -16.31
N THR A 174 -24.09 8.86 -17.20
CA THR A 174 -24.31 8.69 -18.64
C THR A 174 -24.06 7.24 -19.05
N ALA A 175 -25.11 6.55 -19.50
CA ALA A 175 -24.97 5.19 -20.03
C ALA A 175 -23.96 5.16 -21.18
N VAL A 176 -23.13 4.11 -21.25
CA VAL A 176 -22.11 3.95 -22.28
C VAL A 176 -22.46 2.79 -23.21
N THR A 177 -22.31 3.00 -24.50
CA THR A 177 -22.39 1.96 -25.53
C THR A 177 -21.01 1.83 -26.14
N VAL A 178 -20.36 0.68 -25.94
CA VAL A 178 -19.05 0.35 -26.50
C VAL A 178 -19.24 -0.32 -27.85
N ASP A 179 -19.15 0.45 -28.93
CA ASP A 179 -19.38 0.01 -30.31
C ASP A 179 -18.45 0.72 -31.30
N GLY A 180 -18.51 0.38 -32.60
CA GLY A 180 -17.67 1.02 -33.63
C GLY A 180 -16.22 0.49 -33.75
N TRP A 181 -15.66 -0.06 -32.66
CA TRP A 181 -14.28 -0.52 -32.62
C TRP A 181 -13.95 -1.71 -33.53
N THR A 182 -12.73 -1.71 -34.06
CA THR A 182 -12.07 -2.92 -34.60
C THR A 182 -10.92 -3.33 -33.70
N THR A 183 -11.00 -4.53 -33.13
CA THR A 183 -10.09 -5.02 -32.08
C THR A 183 -9.54 -6.42 -32.39
N SER A 184 -8.53 -6.86 -31.62
CA SER A 184 -7.99 -8.22 -31.66
C SER A 184 -7.52 -8.66 -30.28
N ALA A 185 -7.13 -9.93 -30.13
CA ALA A 185 -6.54 -10.42 -28.88
C ALA A 185 -5.27 -9.66 -28.43
N ALA A 186 -4.56 -9.01 -29.36
CA ALA A 186 -3.39 -8.19 -29.06
C ALA A 186 -3.70 -6.69 -28.93
N ASN A 187 -4.82 -6.22 -29.50
CA ASN A 187 -5.22 -4.82 -29.56
C ASN A 187 -6.66 -4.71 -29.07
N TYR A 188 -6.82 -4.54 -27.77
CA TYR A 188 -8.09 -4.69 -27.07
C TYR A 188 -8.47 -3.42 -26.31
N ILE A 189 -9.64 -3.43 -25.70
CA ILE A 189 -10.14 -2.34 -24.86
C ILE A 189 -10.13 -2.78 -23.40
N LYS A 190 -9.65 -1.91 -22.50
CA LYS A 190 -9.68 -2.11 -21.06
C LYS A 190 -10.39 -0.95 -20.38
N ILE A 191 -11.51 -1.22 -19.73
CA ILE A 191 -12.26 -0.25 -18.92
C ILE A 191 -12.13 -0.73 -17.49
N TRP A 192 -11.47 0.05 -16.63
CA TRP A 192 -11.17 -0.42 -15.29
C TRP A 192 -10.94 0.69 -14.27
N THR A 193 -11.03 0.32 -13.00
CA THR A 193 -10.50 1.10 -11.87
C THR A 193 -9.20 0.44 -11.41
N ASP A 194 -8.16 1.24 -11.20
CA ASP A 194 -6.84 0.78 -10.79
C ASP A 194 -6.81 0.43 -9.30
N PRO A 195 -6.52 -0.82 -8.90
CA PRO A 195 -6.49 -1.21 -7.49
C PRO A 195 -5.31 -0.60 -6.73
N SER A 196 -4.31 -0.03 -7.41
CA SER A 196 -3.24 0.76 -6.76
C SER A 196 -3.69 2.17 -6.38
N GLU A 197 -4.86 2.61 -6.86
CA GLU A 197 -5.44 3.92 -6.55
C GLU A 197 -6.68 3.79 -5.65
N ASN A 198 -6.98 4.83 -4.88
CA ASN A 198 -8.10 4.84 -3.92
C ASN A 198 -9.49 5.01 -4.57
N TYR A 199 -9.64 4.75 -5.88
CA TYR A 199 -10.92 4.91 -6.61
C TYR A 199 -11.63 3.60 -6.90
N ARG A 200 -10.94 2.47 -6.65
CA ARG A 200 -11.48 1.13 -6.65
C ARG A 200 -12.32 0.89 -5.39
N HIS A 201 -13.43 0.18 -5.53
CA HIS A 201 -14.23 -0.29 -4.39
C HIS A 201 -13.49 -1.43 -3.66
N SER A 202 -13.77 -1.60 -2.36
CA SER A 202 -13.23 -2.70 -1.55
C SER A 202 -14.34 -3.71 -1.28
N GLY A 203 -14.74 -4.48 -2.30
CA GLY A 203 -15.75 -5.55 -2.17
C GLY A 203 -17.17 -5.13 -1.76
N LYS A 204 -17.38 -3.86 -1.43
CA LYS A 204 -18.66 -3.28 -0.98
C LYS A 204 -18.96 -2.02 -1.76
N TRP A 205 -20.25 -1.75 -1.99
CA TRP A 205 -20.69 -0.54 -2.66
C TRP A 205 -20.30 0.70 -1.85
N ASP A 206 -19.63 1.66 -2.50
CA ASP A 206 -19.12 2.90 -1.91
C ASP A 206 -19.40 4.09 -2.85
N GLU A 207 -20.15 5.06 -2.33
CA GLU A 207 -20.53 6.28 -3.07
C GLU A 207 -19.35 7.25 -3.27
N GLY A 208 -18.24 7.09 -2.56
CA GLY A 208 -17.01 7.85 -2.78
C GLY A 208 -16.17 7.36 -3.95
N LYS A 209 -16.44 6.15 -4.47
CA LYS A 209 -15.65 5.51 -5.53
C LYS A 209 -16.25 5.73 -6.91
N TYR A 210 -15.49 5.39 -7.95
CA TYR A 210 -16.02 5.47 -9.30
C TYR A 210 -17.23 4.57 -9.45
N ARG A 211 -18.32 5.12 -9.99
CA ARG A 211 -19.55 4.39 -10.25
C ARG A 211 -20.26 4.92 -11.47
N LEU A 212 -20.81 4.00 -12.26
CA LEU A 212 -21.74 4.27 -13.33
C LEU A 212 -23.16 4.14 -12.75
N GLU A 213 -23.79 5.27 -12.44
CA GLU A 213 -25.10 5.33 -11.79
C GLU A 213 -26.14 5.80 -12.78
N ILE A 214 -26.93 4.88 -13.33
CA ILE A 214 -27.85 5.17 -14.45
C ILE A 214 -29.32 5.07 -13.98
N PRO A 215 -29.78 6.00 -13.12
CA PRO A 215 -31.18 6.05 -12.73
C PRO A 215 -32.02 6.53 -13.92
N ASN A 216 -33.13 5.85 -14.19
CA ASN A 216 -34.14 6.30 -15.17
C ASN A 216 -33.73 6.33 -16.66
N SER A 217 -32.62 5.71 -17.07
CA SER A 217 -32.31 5.56 -18.50
C SER A 217 -33.10 4.44 -19.18
N VAL A 218 -33.42 4.64 -20.47
CA VAL A 218 -33.97 3.63 -21.37
C VAL A 218 -32.92 2.65 -21.91
N ASN A 219 -31.63 2.88 -21.64
CA ASN A 219 -30.52 2.03 -22.04
C ASN A 219 -30.00 1.21 -20.86
N SER A 220 -29.27 0.13 -21.14
CA SER A 220 -28.43 -0.57 -20.16
C SER A 220 -27.36 0.36 -19.58
N GLY A 221 -26.76 0.03 -18.44
CA GLY A 221 -25.68 0.83 -17.85
C GLY A 221 -24.49 0.92 -18.81
N MET A 222 -23.95 -0.23 -19.15
CA MET A 222 -22.93 -0.44 -20.18
C MET A 222 -23.46 -1.44 -21.20
N ALA A 223 -23.54 -1.05 -22.48
CA ALA A 223 -23.82 -1.95 -23.59
C ALA A 223 -22.51 -2.21 -24.36
N ILE A 224 -22.21 -3.47 -24.65
CA ILE A 224 -20.98 -3.92 -25.32
C ILE A 224 -21.35 -4.61 -26.63
N TYR A 225 -20.96 -4.00 -27.74
CA TYR A 225 -21.18 -4.51 -29.11
C TYR A 225 -19.88 -4.80 -29.88
N SER A 226 -18.73 -4.60 -29.24
CA SER A 226 -17.39 -4.86 -29.79
C SER A 226 -16.73 -6.10 -29.18
N ASN A 227 -15.62 -6.54 -29.76
CA ASN A 227 -14.87 -7.73 -29.35
C ASN A 227 -13.66 -7.37 -28.47
N TYR A 228 -13.10 -8.33 -27.72
CA TYR A 228 -11.85 -8.16 -26.98
C TYR A 228 -11.93 -6.98 -26.01
N ILE A 229 -12.82 -7.08 -25.03
CA ILE A 229 -13.06 -6.05 -24.02
C ILE A 229 -12.85 -6.64 -22.63
N THR A 230 -12.20 -5.87 -21.77
CA THR A 230 -12.08 -6.14 -20.33
C THR A 230 -12.80 -5.04 -19.56
N VAL A 231 -13.68 -5.43 -18.64
CA VAL A 231 -14.37 -4.56 -17.68
C VAL A 231 -14.00 -5.02 -16.28
N ASP A 232 -13.25 -4.20 -15.53
CA ASP A 232 -12.69 -4.61 -14.24
C ASP A 232 -12.90 -3.57 -13.13
N GLY A 233 -13.48 -3.97 -12.00
CA GLY A 233 -13.51 -3.12 -10.80
C GLY A 233 -14.53 -2.01 -10.73
N LEU A 234 -15.52 -2.02 -11.62
CA LEU A 234 -16.50 -0.96 -11.68
C LEU A 234 -17.65 -1.22 -10.69
N GLN A 235 -18.23 -0.13 -10.21
CA GLN A 235 -19.55 -0.15 -9.59
C GLN A 235 -20.58 0.30 -10.61
N ILE A 236 -21.63 -0.49 -10.84
CA ILE A 236 -22.71 -0.12 -11.76
C ILE A 236 -24.05 -0.27 -11.05
N PHE A 237 -24.77 0.84 -10.96
CA PHE A 237 -26.11 0.90 -10.41
C PHE A 237 -27.14 1.13 -11.52
N LYS A 238 -28.21 0.34 -11.50
CA LYS A 238 -29.30 0.46 -12.47
C LYS A 238 -30.68 0.44 -11.81
N THR A 239 -31.52 1.37 -12.27
CA THR A 239 -32.98 1.29 -12.12
C THR A 239 -33.61 0.92 -13.46
N THR A 240 -34.32 -0.21 -13.53
CA THR A 240 -34.96 -0.66 -14.78
C THR A 240 -36.28 0.08 -15.00
N THR A 241 -36.40 0.77 -16.14
CA THR A 241 -37.59 1.57 -16.50
C THR A 241 -38.22 1.18 -17.85
N SER A 242 -37.59 0.27 -18.61
CA SER A 242 -38.12 -0.22 -19.90
C SER A 242 -37.46 -1.53 -20.35
N TRP A 243 -38.05 -2.18 -21.37
CA TRP A 243 -37.47 -3.37 -22.02
C TRP A 243 -36.12 -3.14 -22.70
N SER A 244 -35.70 -1.91 -22.98
CA SER A 244 -34.38 -1.62 -23.57
C SER A 244 -33.30 -1.38 -22.51
N ALA A 245 -33.70 -1.25 -21.24
CA ALA A 245 -32.85 -0.82 -20.13
C ALA A 245 -32.49 -1.97 -19.17
N LYS A 246 -32.32 -3.19 -19.70
CA LYS A 246 -32.45 -4.39 -18.88
C LYS A 246 -31.26 -4.73 -18.02
N ALA A 247 -30.06 -4.19 -18.29
CA ALA A 247 -28.86 -4.69 -17.60
C ALA A 247 -27.92 -3.61 -17.06
N CYS A 248 -27.14 -3.97 -16.04
CA CYS A 248 -25.94 -3.20 -15.68
C CYS A 248 -24.91 -3.35 -16.80
N ILE A 249 -24.60 -4.59 -17.20
CA ILE A 249 -23.73 -4.89 -18.35
C ILE A 249 -24.50 -5.76 -19.34
N HIS A 250 -24.69 -5.24 -20.55
CA HIS A 250 -25.32 -5.96 -21.66
C HIS A 250 -24.27 -6.25 -22.73
N VAL A 251 -24.12 -7.51 -23.12
CA VAL A 251 -23.18 -7.94 -24.16
C VAL A 251 -23.95 -8.56 -25.33
N PHE A 252 -23.63 -8.14 -26.55
CA PHE A 252 -24.27 -8.63 -27.77
C PHE A 252 -23.37 -8.49 -29.01
N GLY A 253 -23.55 -9.33 -30.02
CA GLY A 253 -22.97 -9.16 -31.36
C GLY A 253 -21.48 -9.45 -31.51
N TYR A 254 -20.83 -10.06 -30.51
CA TYR A 254 -19.37 -10.26 -30.50
C TYR A 254 -18.93 -11.62 -31.10
N SER A 255 -17.67 -11.73 -31.52
CA SER A 255 -17.01 -12.93 -32.09
C SER A 255 -15.59 -13.17 -31.54
N GLY A 256 -15.28 -12.62 -30.35
CA GLY A 256 -14.00 -12.76 -29.64
C GLY A 256 -14.15 -13.02 -28.14
N GLU A 257 -13.16 -12.58 -27.35
CA GLU A 257 -13.15 -12.72 -25.88
C GLU A 257 -13.75 -11.47 -25.20
N ILE A 258 -14.55 -11.69 -24.15
CA ILE A 258 -15.03 -10.65 -23.23
C ILE A 258 -14.69 -11.08 -21.80
N LYS A 259 -14.13 -10.15 -21.02
CA LYS A 259 -13.76 -10.33 -19.61
C LYS A 259 -14.51 -9.33 -18.74
N ILE A 260 -15.21 -9.81 -17.73
CA ILE A 260 -15.95 -9.00 -16.76
C ILE A 260 -15.57 -9.46 -15.36
N SER A 261 -14.81 -8.65 -14.64
CA SER A 261 -14.22 -9.07 -13.39
C SER A 261 -14.29 -8.06 -12.27
N ASN A 262 -14.39 -8.56 -11.04
CA ASN A 262 -14.27 -7.75 -9.83
C ASN A 262 -15.25 -6.57 -9.77
N ASN A 263 -16.43 -6.65 -10.40
CA ASN A 263 -17.39 -5.53 -10.42
C ASN A 263 -18.47 -5.70 -9.34
N ILE A 264 -19.04 -4.59 -8.89
CA ILE A 264 -20.26 -4.57 -8.05
C ILE A 264 -21.43 -4.07 -8.88
N LEU A 265 -22.42 -4.94 -9.11
CA LEU A 265 -23.60 -4.65 -9.92
C LEU A 265 -24.86 -4.67 -9.05
N LYS A 266 -25.48 -3.51 -8.88
CA LYS A 266 -26.64 -3.32 -8.00
C LYS A 266 -27.88 -2.88 -8.78
N PHE A 267 -29.02 -3.45 -8.42
CA PHE A 267 -30.33 -3.06 -8.96
C PHE A 267 -31.27 -2.53 -7.90
N ILE A 268 -32.11 -1.59 -8.34
CA ILE A 268 -33.42 -1.34 -7.73
C ILE A 268 -34.44 -1.49 -8.85
N ASN A 269 -35.36 -2.45 -8.71
CA ASN A 269 -36.44 -2.64 -9.68
C ASN A 269 -37.78 -2.13 -9.13
N PRO A 270 -38.22 -0.92 -9.49
CA PRO A 270 -39.53 -0.40 -9.10
C PRO A 270 -40.66 -0.86 -10.05
N SER A 271 -40.41 -1.78 -10.99
CA SER A 271 -41.29 -2.05 -12.13
C SER A 271 -41.41 -3.54 -12.50
N ILE A 272 -42.31 -3.83 -13.45
CA ILE A 272 -42.56 -5.16 -14.04
C ILE A 272 -41.63 -5.50 -15.22
N TYR A 273 -40.39 -5.02 -15.24
CA TYR A 273 -39.46 -5.29 -16.34
C TYR A 273 -38.27 -6.13 -15.88
N SER A 274 -37.84 -7.07 -16.73
CA SER A 274 -36.68 -7.93 -16.44
C SER A 274 -35.42 -7.11 -16.22
N SER A 275 -34.70 -7.41 -15.14
CA SER A 275 -33.45 -6.75 -14.74
C SER A 275 -32.31 -7.77 -14.64
N TYR A 276 -31.16 -7.50 -15.24
CA TYR A 276 -30.05 -8.45 -15.34
C TYR A 276 -28.72 -7.81 -14.93
N GLY A 277 -27.95 -8.44 -14.04
CA GLY A 277 -26.58 -7.99 -13.72
C GLY A 277 -25.70 -7.96 -14.95
N ILE A 278 -25.37 -9.16 -15.42
CA ILE A 278 -24.64 -9.39 -16.67
C ILE A 278 -25.58 -10.14 -17.60
N TYR A 279 -25.89 -9.54 -18.74
CA TYR A 279 -26.76 -10.13 -19.76
C TYR A 279 -25.99 -10.33 -21.06
N ASP A 280 -25.66 -11.57 -21.38
CA ASP A 280 -25.26 -11.96 -22.74
C ASP A 280 -26.46 -12.54 -23.47
N ASN A 281 -26.85 -11.93 -24.59
CA ASN A 281 -28.03 -12.33 -25.35
C ASN A 281 -27.77 -12.61 -26.83
N ASN A 282 -26.59 -13.11 -27.16
CA ASN A 282 -26.25 -13.49 -28.52
C ASN A 282 -27.16 -14.59 -29.09
N THR A 283 -27.86 -14.28 -30.19
CA THR A 283 -28.66 -15.25 -30.97
C THR A 283 -28.14 -15.34 -32.40
N GLY A 284 -27.86 -16.55 -32.90
CA GLY A 284 -27.70 -16.80 -34.35
C GLY A 284 -26.33 -16.55 -34.99
N GLN A 285 -25.25 -16.33 -34.22
CA GLN A 285 -23.90 -16.05 -34.74
C GLN A 285 -23.01 -17.32 -34.72
N ALA A 286 -22.54 -17.84 -35.85
CA ALA A 286 -21.74 -19.06 -35.91
C ALA A 286 -20.24 -18.89 -35.54
N SER A 287 -19.92 -17.94 -34.64
CA SER A 287 -18.54 -17.53 -34.30
C SER A 287 -18.07 -18.02 -32.94
N ALA A 288 -16.75 -18.11 -32.75
CA ALA A 288 -16.10 -18.53 -31.51
C ALA A 288 -16.15 -17.40 -30.45
N GLN A 289 -17.20 -17.39 -29.63
CA GLN A 289 -17.40 -16.44 -28.52
C GLN A 289 -16.80 -17.00 -27.22
N VAL A 290 -16.02 -16.20 -26.49
CA VAL A 290 -15.50 -16.57 -25.16
C VAL A 290 -15.92 -15.52 -24.15
N MET A 291 -16.62 -15.93 -23.10
CA MET A 291 -17.04 -15.06 -22.00
C MET A 291 -16.38 -15.52 -20.71
N LYS A 292 -15.70 -14.61 -20.01
CA LYS A 292 -15.03 -14.87 -18.73
C LYS A 292 -15.56 -13.89 -17.69
N ILE A 293 -16.18 -14.42 -16.64
CA ILE A 293 -16.86 -13.64 -15.60
C ILE A 293 -16.36 -14.11 -14.24
N TRP A 294 -15.64 -13.28 -13.48
CA TRP A 294 -15.16 -13.69 -12.16
C TRP A 294 -15.11 -12.59 -11.11
N ASN A 295 -15.16 -12.97 -9.83
CA ASN A 295 -15.08 -12.05 -8.69
C ASN A 295 -16.14 -10.93 -8.70
N ASN A 296 -17.28 -11.10 -9.38
CA ASN A 296 -18.32 -10.07 -9.37
C ASN A 296 -19.28 -10.29 -8.21
N ILE A 297 -19.71 -9.19 -7.58
CA ILE A 297 -20.81 -9.15 -6.61
C ILE A 297 -22.04 -8.57 -7.31
N ILE A 298 -23.12 -9.33 -7.37
CA ILE A 298 -24.32 -8.96 -8.13
C ILE A 298 -25.55 -9.14 -7.25
N TYR A 299 -26.36 -8.10 -7.07
CA TYR A 299 -27.53 -8.18 -6.20
C TYR A 299 -28.70 -7.26 -6.57
N GLY A 300 -29.89 -7.67 -6.11
CA GLY A 300 -31.13 -6.91 -6.23
C GLY A 300 -31.85 -7.04 -7.57
N ALA A 301 -31.42 -7.94 -8.46
CA ALA A 301 -32.04 -8.18 -9.77
C ALA A 301 -33.35 -8.99 -9.61
N ILE A 302 -34.39 -8.35 -9.10
CA ILE A 302 -35.67 -8.98 -8.75
C ILE A 302 -36.78 -8.46 -9.65
N ASP A 303 -37.49 -9.35 -10.35
CA ASP A 303 -38.81 -9.09 -10.94
C ASP A 303 -39.74 -10.26 -10.60
N THR A 304 -40.48 -10.10 -9.50
CA THR A 304 -41.43 -11.13 -9.02
C THR A 304 -42.66 -11.27 -9.91
N ASP A 305 -43.02 -10.23 -10.67
CA ASP A 305 -44.29 -10.19 -11.39
C ASP A 305 -44.23 -10.98 -12.71
N ASN A 306 -43.06 -11.04 -13.37
CA ASN A 306 -42.86 -11.88 -14.56
C ASN A 306 -42.00 -13.12 -14.28
N ASN A 307 -41.72 -13.43 -13.02
CA ASN A 307 -40.82 -14.53 -12.65
C ASN A 307 -39.47 -14.40 -13.38
N SER A 308 -38.91 -13.19 -13.36
CA SER A 308 -37.77 -12.81 -14.20
C SER A 308 -36.77 -11.94 -13.44
N GLY A 309 -35.64 -11.65 -14.08
CA GLY A 309 -34.53 -10.95 -13.49
C GLY A 309 -33.47 -11.90 -12.93
N ALA A 310 -32.21 -11.65 -13.26
CA ALA A 310 -31.14 -12.56 -12.90
C ALA A 310 -29.83 -11.85 -12.64
N GLY A 311 -28.98 -12.42 -11.78
CA GLY A 311 -27.63 -11.90 -11.59
C GLY A 311 -26.82 -12.03 -12.87
N ILE A 312 -26.70 -13.25 -13.38
CA ILE A 312 -25.96 -13.54 -14.62
C ILE A 312 -26.85 -14.33 -15.57
N VAL A 313 -26.92 -13.90 -16.83
CA VAL A 313 -27.60 -14.61 -17.91
C VAL A 313 -26.64 -14.83 -19.07
N LEU A 314 -26.51 -16.09 -19.47
CA LEU A 314 -25.73 -16.50 -20.63
C LEU A 314 -26.69 -17.06 -21.71
N GLY A 315 -27.05 -16.25 -22.70
CA GLY A 315 -28.10 -16.48 -23.72
C GLY A 315 -27.96 -17.72 -24.64
N ALA A 316 -28.94 -17.93 -25.53
CA ALA A 316 -29.26 -19.23 -26.16
C ALA A 316 -29.45 -19.26 -27.71
N LEU A 317 -28.99 -20.39 -28.30
CA LEU A 317 -29.54 -21.21 -29.40
C LEU A 317 -29.36 -20.81 -30.89
N SER A 318 -28.38 -21.46 -31.52
CA SER A 318 -28.37 -21.91 -32.92
C SER A 318 -27.37 -23.06 -33.04
N ALA A 319 -27.67 -24.11 -33.80
CA ALA A 319 -26.75 -25.24 -33.97
C ALA A 319 -25.46 -24.79 -34.68
N GLY A 320 -24.29 -25.06 -34.08
CA GLY A 320 -22.97 -24.78 -34.70
C GLY A 320 -21.95 -23.98 -33.87
N PHE A 321 -22.22 -23.64 -32.61
CA PHE A 321 -21.28 -22.90 -31.75
C PHE A 321 -20.08 -23.72 -31.29
N THR A 322 -18.92 -23.07 -31.18
CA THR A 322 -17.65 -23.65 -30.66
C THR A 322 -17.01 -22.82 -29.53
N GLY A 323 -17.74 -21.89 -28.92
CA GLY A 323 -17.30 -21.01 -27.82
C GLY A 323 -17.77 -21.45 -26.42
N GLY A 324 -17.19 -20.88 -25.36
CA GLY A 324 -17.43 -21.27 -23.96
C GLY A 324 -17.60 -20.08 -23.00
N GLY A 325 -18.47 -20.25 -22.00
CA GLY A 325 -18.65 -19.31 -20.89
C GLY A 325 -18.02 -19.85 -19.61
N TYR A 326 -17.14 -19.08 -18.98
CA TYR A 326 -16.44 -19.42 -17.73
C TYR A 326 -16.87 -18.42 -16.66
N VAL A 327 -17.60 -18.90 -15.65
CA VAL A 327 -18.16 -18.04 -14.59
C VAL A 327 -17.62 -18.56 -13.27
N TYR A 328 -16.60 -17.90 -12.72
CA TYR A 328 -15.82 -18.39 -11.57
C TYR A 328 -15.89 -17.42 -10.39
N ASN A 329 -16.01 -17.89 -9.15
CA ASN A 329 -15.87 -17.03 -7.96
C ASN A 329 -16.75 -15.77 -7.99
N ASN A 330 -18.03 -15.87 -8.37
CA ASN A 330 -18.96 -14.73 -8.26
C ASN A 330 -19.88 -14.91 -7.05
N THR A 331 -20.32 -13.80 -6.46
CA THR A 331 -21.34 -13.79 -5.40
C THR A 331 -22.62 -13.15 -5.95
N ILE A 332 -23.67 -13.95 -6.11
CA ILE A 332 -24.97 -13.52 -6.62
C ILE A 332 -26.01 -13.65 -5.52
N TYR A 333 -26.54 -12.51 -5.07
CA TYR A 333 -27.38 -12.42 -3.90
C TYR A 333 -28.73 -11.76 -4.17
N ASN A 334 -29.82 -12.32 -3.64
CA ASN A 334 -31.16 -11.73 -3.65
C ASN A 334 -31.59 -11.22 -5.04
N CYS A 335 -31.45 -12.09 -6.03
CA CYS A 335 -32.02 -11.94 -7.36
C CYS A 335 -33.19 -12.91 -7.53
N TYR A 336 -34.01 -12.72 -8.57
CA TYR A 336 -35.03 -13.73 -8.87
C TYR A 336 -34.35 -15.03 -9.33
N ARG A 337 -33.45 -14.95 -10.31
CA ARG A 337 -32.51 -16.03 -10.66
C ARG A 337 -31.07 -15.66 -10.30
N GLY A 338 -30.29 -16.59 -9.76
CA GLY A 338 -28.86 -16.38 -9.52
C GLY A 338 -28.09 -16.39 -10.84
N ILE A 339 -27.76 -17.59 -11.31
CA ILE A 339 -27.09 -17.82 -12.59
C ILE A 339 -28.05 -18.55 -13.54
N GLU A 340 -28.39 -17.90 -14.65
CA GLU A 340 -29.23 -18.44 -15.71
C GLU A 340 -28.39 -18.81 -16.95
N ARG A 341 -28.62 -20.03 -17.44
CA ARG A 341 -28.08 -20.49 -18.71
C ARG A 341 -29.18 -20.72 -19.74
N GLY A 342 -29.08 -19.97 -20.82
CA GLY A 342 -29.87 -20.09 -22.04
C GLY A 342 -29.37 -21.17 -22.99
N GLY A 343 -28.06 -21.29 -23.26
CA GLY A 343 -27.58 -22.30 -24.24
C GLY A 343 -26.07 -22.52 -24.49
N PHE A 344 -25.13 -21.77 -23.90
CA PHE A 344 -23.67 -21.97 -24.07
C PHE A 344 -23.13 -23.27 -23.45
N VAL A 345 -21.97 -23.77 -23.83
CA VAL A 345 -21.21 -24.64 -22.91
C VAL A 345 -20.70 -23.72 -21.80
N THR A 346 -21.25 -23.88 -20.59
CA THR A 346 -20.93 -23.01 -19.45
C THR A 346 -20.28 -23.84 -18.36
N VAL A 347 -19.07 -23.43 -17.98
CA VAL A 347 -18.33 -23.98 -16.85
C VAL A 347 -18.53 -23.03 -15.67
N LEU A 348 -19.07 -23.57 -14.58
CA LEU A 348 -19.26 -22.84 -13.33
C LEU A 348 -18.29 -23.39 -12.27
N LYS A 349 -17.48 -22.54 -11.64
CA LYS A 349 -16.64 -22.94 -10.51
C LYS A 349 -16.73 -21.93 -9.37
N ASN A 350 -16.76 -22.40 -8.13
CA ASN A 350 -16.67 -21.53 -6.95
C ASN A 350 -17.68 -20.37 -6.89
N ASN A 351 -18.86 -20.45 -7.52
CA ASN A 351 -19.84 -19.37 -7.40
C ASN A 351 -20.73 -19.56 -6.16
N ILE A 352 -21.04 -18.46 -5.50
CA ILE A 352 -22.16 -18.36 -4.55
C ILE A 352 -23.37 -17.85 -5.32
N ALA A 353 -24.44 -18.64 -5.36
CA ALA A 353 -25.79 -18.13 -5.65
C ALA A 353 -26.62 -18.32 -4.38
N TYR A 354 -26.92 -17.22 -3.69
CA TYR A 354 -27.51 -17.25 -2.36
C TYR A 354 -28.75 -16.35 -2.23
N ASN A 355 -29.76 -16.85 -1.52
CA ASN A 355 -31.02 -16.16 -1.27
C ASN A 355 -31.72 -15.67 -2.56
N ASN A 356 -31.52 -16.38 -3.68
CA ASN A 356 -32.27 -16.13 -4.90
C ASN A 356 -33.56 -16.94 -4.90
N THR A 357 -34.59 -16.52 -5.66
CA THR A 357 -35.80 -17.35 -5.81
C THR A 357 -35.48 -18.69 -6.49
N ASP A 358 -34.50 -18.66 -7.41
CA ASP A 358 -33.92 -19.82 -8.09
C ASP A 358 -32.41 -19.57 -8.22
N ASN A 359 -31.56 -20.37 -7.58
CA ASN A 359 -30.12 -20.08 -7.52
C ASN A 359 -29.43 -20.39 -8.86
N TYR A 360 -29.84 -21.47 -9.53
CA TYR A 360 -29.27 -21.94 -10.79
C TYR A 360 -30.37 -22.33 -11.77
N TYR A 361 -30.65 -21.48 -12.75
CA TYR A 361 -31.70 -21.76 -13.73
C TYR A 361 -31.15 -22.27 -15.06
N LEU A 362 -31.62 -23.44 -15.51
CA LEU A 362 -31.37 -23.98 -16.85
C LEU A 362 -32.63 -23.87 -17.70
N ALA A 363 -32.57 -23.07 -18.78
CA ALA A 363 -33.65 -23.03 -19.77
C ALA A 363 -33.67 -24.27 -20.67
N SER A 364 -32.50 -24.86 -20.97
CA SER A 364 -32.34 -26.11 -21.72
C SER A 364 -30.95 -26.75 -21.55
N GLY A 365 -30.84 -28.08 -21.69
CA GLY A 365 -29.56 -28.80 -21.57
C GLY A 365 -29.07 -28.94 -20.12
N GLY A 366 -27.75 -29.04 -19.93
CA GLY A 366 -27.11 -29.08 -18.62
C GLY A 366 -25.82 -28.26 -18.60
N TRP A 367 -25.25 -28.08 -17.40
CA TRP A 367 -23.94 -27.47 -17.22
C TRP A 367 -22.83 -28.32 -17.82
N ASP A 368 -21.69 -27.71 -18.13
CA ASP A 368 -20.51 -28.48 -18.52
C ASP A 368 -20.04 -29.37 -17.36
N ALA A 369 -19.56 -30.58 -17.68
CA ALA A 369 -19.14 -31.57 -16.68
C ALA A 369 -17.91 -31.13 -15.86
N SER A 370 -17.15 -30.15 -16.33
CA SER A 370 -16.04 -29.53 -15.59
C SER A 370 -16.48 -28.52 -14.53
N SER A 371 -17.78 -28.21 -14.45
CA SER A 371 -18.32 -27.35 -13.39
C SER A 371 -18.23 -28.04 -12.03
N THR A 372 -17.74 -27.35 -11.00
CA THR A 372 -17.49 -27.93 -9.67
C THR A 372 -17.49 -26.88 -8.56
N ASN A 373 -17.65 -27.28 -7.30
CA ASN A 373 -17.47 -26.43 -6.11
C ASN A 373 -18.34 -25.16 -6.10
N ASN A 374 -19.55 -25.23 -6.65
CA ASN A 374 -20.52 -24.13 -6.57
C ASN A 374 -21.42 -24.30 -5.35
N LEU A 375 -21.96 -23.19 -4.85
CA LEU A 375 -22.84 -23.15 -3.69
C LEU A 375 -24.22 -22.61 -4.07
N SER A 376 -25.27 -23.28 -3.59
CA SER A 376 -26.63 -22.76 -3.53
C SER A 376 -27.08 -22.70 -2.07
N GLY A 377 -27.81 -21.65 -1.71
CA GLY A 377 -28.34 -21.51 -0.36
C GLY A 377 -29.35 -20.39 -0.20
N PRO A 378 -30.00 -20.26 0.97
CA PRO A 378 -30.01 -21.28 2.03
C PRO A 378 -30.86 -22.52 1.67
N GLY A 379 -31.72 -22.42 0.65
CA GLY A 379 -32.50 -23.54 0.13
C GLY A 379 -31.70 -24.41 -0.84
N THR A 380 -32.11 -25.68 -1.01
CA THR A 380 -31.55 -26.54 -2.05
C THR A 380 -32.06 -26.15 -3.44
N ASP A 381 -31.23 -26.41 -4.43
CA ASP A 381 -31.49 -26.18 -5.84
C ASP A 381 -31.18 -27.45 -6.63
N ALA A 382 -32.15 -27.98 -7.38
CA ALA A 382 -31.98 -29.22 -8.13
C ALA A 382 -31.12 -29.06 -9.39
N GLN A 383 -30.87 -27.82 -9.82
CA GLN A 383 -30.23 -27.47 -11.07
C GLN A 383 -28.77 -27.01 -10.88
N ILE A 384 -28.27 -26.87 -9.66
CA ILE A 384 -26.84 -26.61 -9.39
C ILE A 384 -25.94 -27.69 -10.05
N PRO A 385 -24.77 -27.35 -10.63
CA PRO A 385 -23.83 -28.35 -11.09
C PRO A 385 -23.38 -29.25 -9.93
N ALA A 386 -23.65 -30.55 -10.02
CA ALA A 386 -23.62 -31.45 -8.86
C ALA A 386 -22.21 -31.80 -8.32
N THR A 387 -21.15 -31.65 -9.12
CA THR A 387 -19.78 -32.04 -8.70
C THR A 387 -19.29 -31.13 -7.57
N ASN A 388 -18.93 -31.72 -6.42
CA ASN A 388 -18.51 -31.02 -5.20
C ASN A 388 -19.43 -29.85 -4.81
N ALA A 389 -20.71 -29.93 -5.15
CA ALA A 389 -21.68 -28.87 -4.92
C ALA A 389 -22.00 -28.72 -3.44
N ARG A 390 -22.12 -27.48 -2.98
CA ARG A 390 -22.64 -27.14 -1.64
C ARG A 390 -24.09 -26.70 -1.78
N ASN A 391 -24.97 -27.68 -1.89
CA ASN A 391 -26.37 -27.48 -2.19
C ASN A 391 -27.23 -27.33 -0.93
N GLY A 392 -27.82 -26.16 -0.70
CA GLY A 392 -28.61 -25.84 0.50
C GLY A 392 -27.77 -25.51 1.73
N TYR A 393 -26.55 -24.99 1.54
CA TYR A 393 -25.70 -24.56 2.64
C TYR A 393 -26.01 -23.11 3.01
N VAL A 394 -25.88 -22.79 4.29
CA VAL A 394 -25.99 -21.41 4.80
C VAL A 394 -24.65 -20.71 4.56
N VAL A 395 -24.71 -19.48 4.04
CA VAL A 395 -23.56 -18.58 3.95
C VAL A 395 -23.75 -17.49 4.99
N THR A 396 -22.71 -17.20 5.76
CA THR A 396 -22.68 -16.08 6.69
C THR A 396 -21.82 -14.97 6.09
N PHE A 397 -22.43 -13.84 5.79
CA PHE A 397 -21.70 -12.65 5.32
C PHE A 397 -21.38 -11.72 6.49
N ALA A 398 -20.33 -10.90 6.36
CA ALA A 398 -19.90 -9.96 7.38
C ALA A 398 -21.02 -8.98 7.77
N ASP A 399 -21.76 -8.44 6.79
CA ASP A 399 -22.88 -7.51 7.05
C ASP A 399 -23.92 -7.50 5.91
N GLU A 400 -24.64 -8.62 5.79
CA GLU A 400 -25.67 -8.85 4.75
C GLU A 400 -26.73 -7.73 4.71
N ALA A 401 -27.14 -7.20 5.87
CA ALA A 401 -28.20 -6.19 5.97
C ALA A 401 -27.80 -4.85 5.32
N ASN A 402 -26.51 -4.55 5.27
CA ASN A 402 -25.94 -3.38 4.60
C ASN A 402 -25.34 -3.69 3.23
N GLN A 403 -25.65 -4.87 2.65
CA GLN A 403 -25.14 -5.28 1.33
C GLN A 403 -23.61 -5.44 1.31
N ASP A 404 -23.05 -5.84 2.45
CA ASP A 404 -21.67 -6.25 2.58
C ASP A 404 -21.60 -7.77 2.46
N PHE A 405 -21.06 -8.25 1.34
CA PHE A 405 -21.04 -9.68 1.01
C PHE A 405 -19.65 -10.29 1.08
N HIS A 406 -18.73 -9.65 1.81
CA HIS A 406 -17.55 -10.38 2.30
C HIS A 406 -18.01 -11.53 3.17
N LEU A 407 -17.31 -12.66 3.10
CA LEU A 407 -17.59 -13.79 3.95
C LEU A 407 -17.26 -13.41 5.39
N ASP A 408 -18.11 -13.78 6.35
CA ASP A 408 -17.75 -13.64 7.76
C ASP A 408 -16.74 -14.73 8.13
N SER A 409 -15.83 -14.46 9.06
CA SER A 409 -14.83 -15.43 9.51
C SER A 409 -15.45 -16.67 10.17
N SER A 410 -16.70 -16.63 10.60
CA SER A 410 -17.42 -17.80 11.11
C SER A 410 -18.11 -18.64 10.03
N ASP A 411 -18.12 -18.19 8.77
CA ASP A 411 -18.78 -18.93 7.70
C ASP A 411 -18.16 -20.33 7.52
N THR A 412 -19.04 -21.33 7.41
CA THR A 412 -18.67 -22.73 7.15
C THR A 412 -19.27 -23.25 5.84
N GLY A 413 -20.08 -22.41 5.18
CA GLY A 413 -20.75 -22.73 3.93
C GLY A 413 -19.81 -22.59 2.74
N ALA A 414 -19.16 -21.46 2.61
CA ALA A 414 -18.34 -21.05 1.47
C ALA A 414 -16.85 -21.04 1.78
N ARG A 415 -16.44 -20.68 3.01
CA ARG A 415 -15.03 -20.62 3.40
C ARG A 415 -14.32 -21.96 3.28
N ASN A 416 -13.15 -21.96 2.64
CA ASN A 416 -12.31 -23.13 2.44
C ASN A 416 -13.02 -24.27 1.67
N GLN A 417 -13.90 -23.95 0.72
CA GLN A 417 -14.67 -24.96 -0.02
C GLN A 417 -14.52 -24.89 -1.54
N GLY A 418 -13.80 -23.89 -2.03
CA GLY A 418 -13.51 -23.67 -3.43
C GLY A 418 -12.36 -24.54 -3.95
N ILE A 419 -12.33 -24.71 -5.26
CA ILE A 419 -11.19 -25.28 -5.99
C ILE A 419 -10.18 -24.18 -6.34
N ILE A 420 -8.89 -24.50 -6.33
CA ILE A 420 -7.82 -23.57 -6.75
C ILE A 420 -7.91 -23.36 -8.27
N LEU A 421 -7.75 -22.10 -8.71
CA LEU A 421 -7.73 -21.67 -10.12
C LEU A 421 -6.60 -20.66 -10.36
N TYR A 422 -5.43 -20.92 -9.78
CA TYR A 422 -4.36 -19.93 -9.64
C TYR A 422 -3.59 -19.73 -10.95
N ASP A 423 -3.33 -20.82 -11.68
CA ASP A 423 -2.57 -20.78 -12.92
C ASP A 423 -3.18 -21.60 -14.08
N ALA A 424 -2.47 -21.60 -15.21
CA ALA A 424 -2.89 -22.32 -16.41
C ALA A 424 -2.83 -23.86 -16.29
N ILE A 425 -2.17 -24.40 -15.27
CA ILE A 425 -2.16 -25.83 -14.93
C ILE A 425 -3.47 -26.19 -14.22
N ASP A 426 -3.96 -25.32 -13.33
CA ASP A 426 -5.23 -25.49 -12.63
C ASP A 426 -6.43 -25.33 -13.58
N ASP A 427 -6.43 -24.26 -14.38
CA ASP A 427 -7.43 -24.04 -15.42
C ASP A 427 -6.87 -23.27 -16.61
N ALA A 428 -6.70 -23.97 -17.75
CA ALA A 428 -6.16 -23.38 -18.97
C ALA A 428 -7.06 -22.31 -19.62
N ASN A 429 -8.32 -22.17 -19.20
CA ASN A 429 -9.26 -21.22 -19.79
C ASN A 429 -9.36 -19.93 -18.98
N LEU A 430 -9.46 -20.02 -17.65
CA LEU A 430 -9.56 -18.87 -16.76
C LEU A 430 -8.90 -19.18 -15.42
N TYR A 431 -7.80 -18.48 -15.15
CA TYR A 431 -7.07 -18.51 -13.90
C TYR A 431 -6.79 -17.07 -13.45
N PHE A 432 -6.70 -16.86 -12.14
CA PHE A 432 -6.49 -15.55 -11.52
C PHE A 432 -5.94 -15.74 -10.11
N THR A 433 -5.33 -14.70 -9.55
CA THR A 433 -4.57 -14.80 -8.30
C THR A 433 -5.12 -13.90 -7.21
N THR A 434 -6.21 -13.18 -7.45
CA THR A 434 -6.78 -12.24 -6.47
C THR A 434 -8.30 -12.35 -6.39
N ASP A 435 -8.88 -11.89 -5.29
CA ASP A 435 -10.31 -11.76 -5.06
C ASP A 435 -10.83 -10.36 -5.47
N ILE A 436 -12.07 -10.02 -5.08
CA ILE A 436 -12.70 -8.74 -5.42
C ILE A 436 -12.01 -7.52 -4.78
N ASP A 437 -11.37 -7.70 -3.63
CA ASP A 437 -10.62 -6.70 -2.86
C ASP A 437 -9.18 -6.56 -3.31
N ASN A 438 -8.78 -7.37 -4.29
CA ASN A 438 -7.41 -7.53 -4.71
C ASN A 438 -6.52 -8.19 -3.63
N ASN A 439 -7.12 -8.88 -2.65
CA ASN A 439 -6.39 -9.80 -1.79
C ASN A 439 -5.99 -11.02 -2.62
N ALA A 440 -4.82 -11.59 -2.35
CA ALA A 440 -4.38 -12.74 -3.10
C ALA A 440 -5.10 -14.03 -2.68
N ARG A 441 -5.23 -14.94 -3.65
CA ARG A 441 -5.77 -16.29 -3.50
C ARG A 441 -4.61 -17.28 -3.56
N LEU A 442 -4.58 -18.28 -2.68
CA LEU A 442 -3.42 -19.16 -2.51
C LEU A 442 -3.18 -20.12 -3.69
N ASP A 443 -1.92 -20.45 -4.01
CA ASP A 443 -1.54 -21.27 -5.18
C ASP A 443 -1.41 -22.79 -4.91
N SER A 444 -1.15 -23.22 -3.67
CA SER A 444 -0.71 -24.61 -3.45
C SER A 444 -0.92 -25.24 -2.06
N ALA A 445 -1.38 -24.49 -1.04
CA ALA A 445 -1.51 -25.01 0.34
C ALA A 445 -2.93 -24.99 0.94
N GLY A 446 -3.92 -24.37 0.28
CA GLY A 446 -5.26 -24.19 0.83
C GLY A 446 -6.37 -24.38 -0.20
N THR A 447 -7.60 -24.60 0.26
CA THR A 447 -8.81 -24.46 -0.55
C THR A 447 -9.16 -22.98 -0.64
N TRP A 448 -9.54 -22.49 -1.82
CA TRP A 448 -10.10 -21.14 -1.93
C TRP A 448 -11.45 -21.05 -1.22
N ASP A 449 -11.91 -19.84 -0.96
CA ASP A 449 -13.31 -19.61 -0.63
C ASP A 449 -14.16 -19.70 -1.91
N ILE A 450 -15.40 -20.20 -1.77
CA ILE A 450 -16.42 -20.06 -2.82
C ILE A 450 -16.92 -18.61 -2.77
N GLY A 451 -17.06 -17.97 -3.92
CA GLY A 451 -17.56 -16.59 -4.03
C GLY A 451 -16.48 -15.60 -4.46
N ALA A 452 -16.86 -14.32 -4.50
CA ALA A 452 -16.02 -13.23 -4.99
C ALA A 452 -14.91 -12.82 -4.01
N ASP A 453 -15.13 -13.03 -2.72
CA ASP A 453 -14.24 -12.67 -1.61
C ASP A 453 -13.35 -13.86 -1.21
N GLU A 454 -12.15 -13.58 -0.70
CA GLU A 454 -11.28 -14.54 -0.01
C GLU A 454 -11.03 -14.04 1.42
N ASN A 455 -11.56 -14.75 2.42
CA ASN A 455 -11.49 -14.30 3.80
C ASN A 455 -10.31 -14.91 4.57
N ILE A 456 -9.27 -14.10 4.74
CA ILE A 456 -8.14 -14.34 5.65
C ILE A 456 -8.49 -13.88 7.06
N ALA A 457 -8.51 -14.82 8.02
CA ALA A 457 -8.75 -14.53 9.42
C ALA A 457 -7.56 -13.77 10.03
N LYS A 458 -7.80 -12.55 10.49
CA LYS A 458 -6.78 -11.76 11.20
C LYS A 458 -6.81 -12.08 12.69
N ILE A 459 -5.76 -12.72 13.17
CA ILE A 459 -5.59 -13.07 14.59
C ILE A 459 -4.72 -12.01 15.24
N TYR A 460 -5.17 -11.46 16.36
CA TYR A 460 -4.45 -10.43 17.12
C TYR A 460 -4.06 -10.93 18.51
N ARG A 461 -2.80 -10.69 18.90
CA ARG A 461 -2.28 -10.98 20.25
C ARG A 461 -1.36 -9.85 20.71
N SER A 462 -1.56 -9.38 21.93
CA SER A 462 -0.68 -8.39 22.54
C SER A 462 0.42 -9.02 23.37
N VAL A 463 1.57 -8.38 23.36
CA VAL A 463 2.72 -8.69 24.22
C VAL A 463 3.01 -7.48 25.10
N GLY A 464 3.18 -7.69 26.40
CA GLY A 464 3.70 -6.69 27.33
C GLY A 464 4.77 -7.27 28.25
N PRO A 465 6.02 -6.79 28.22
CA PRO A 465 7.11 -7.39 28.99
C PRO A 465 6.80 -7.52 30.48
N SER A 466 6.74 -8.75 30.99
CA SER A 466 6.40 -9.09 32.39
C SER A 466 5.06 -8.52 32.89
N ALA A 467 4.14 -8.15 32.00
CA ALA A 467 2.88 -7.49 32.37
C ALA A 467 1.83 -8.49 32.85
N THR A 468 1.75 -8.77 34.15
CA THR A 468 0.79 -9.73 34.74
C THR A 468 -0.45 -9.10 35.39
N THR A 469 -0.52 -7.77 35.46
CA THR A 469 -1.64 -7.04 36.09
C THR A 469 -2.66 -6.62 35.04
N ALA A 470 -3.94 -6.62 35.40
CA ALA A 470 -4.99 -6.07 34.54
C ALA A 470 -4.74 -4.58 34.23
N ILE A 471 -4.91 -4.20 32.97
CA ILE A 471 -4.79 -2.81 32.49
C ILE A 471 -6.03 -2.01 32.91
N ALA A 472 -7.20 -2.63 32.83
CA ALA A 472 -8.49 -2.08 33.22
C ALA A 472 -9.39 -3.19 33.78
N THR A 473 -10.30 -2.82 34.69
CA THR A 473 -11.27 -3.74 35.31
C THR A 473 -12.62 -3.07 35.45
N GLY A 474 -13.70 -3.86 35.44
CA GLY A 474 -15.05 -3.33 35.62
C GLY A 474 -15.29 -2.65 36.96
N ALA A 475 -14.54 -3.03 38.00
CA ALA A 475 -14.55 -2.33 39.29
C ALA A 475 -14.15 -0.84 39.18
N THR A 476 -13.34 -0.47 38.18
CA THR A 476 -12.87 0.91 37.97
C THR A 476 -13.59 1.62 36.82
N TYR A 477 -13.90 0.90 35.74
CA TYR A 477 -14.41 1.49 34.49
C TYR A 477 -15.90 1.19 34.22
N GLY A 478 -16.58 0.51 35.14
CA GLY A 478 -18.01 0.20 35.02
C GLY A 478 -18.28 -1.00 34.13
N ASN A 479 -19.44 -1.03 33.48
CA ASN A 479 -19.88 -2.22 32.77
C ASN A 479 -19.30 -2.33 31.35
N VAL A 480 -19.21 -3.56 30.86
CA VAL A 480 -18.97 -3.91 29.45
C VAL A 480 -20.20 -4.59 28.86
N GLU A 481 -20.46 -4.34 27.58
CA GLU A 481 -21.43 -5.09 26.77
C GLU A 481 -20.77 -5.49 25.45
N ILE A 482 -20.83 -6.78 25.09
CA ILE A 482 -20.28 -7.31 23.83
C ILE A 482 -21.41 -7.80 22.96
N LYS A 483 -21.67 -7.11 21.86
CA LYS A 483 -22.77 -7.40 20.93
C LYS A 483 -22.37 -7.07 19.49
N PRO A 484 -23.05 -7.66 18.49
CA PRO A 484 -22.99 -7.13 17.14
C PRO A 484 -23.58 -5.72 17.17
N ALA A 485 -22.78 -4.71 16.81
CA ALA A 485 -23.19 -3.32 16.92
C ALA A 485 -22.96 -2.56 15.62
N TYR A 486 -23.96 -1.74 15.26
CA TYR A 486 -23.86 -0.73 14.23
C TYR A 486 -23.46 0.60 14.89
N VAL A 487 -22.25 1.09 14.64
CA VAL A 487 -21.80 2.35 15.22
C VAL A 487 -22.27 3.51 14.33
N SER A 488 -23.41 4.14 14.68
CA SER A 488 -23.90 5.32 13.95
C SER A 488 -22.98 6.52 14.22
N GLY A 489 -22.36 7.09 13.18
CA GLY A 489 -21.43 8.22 13.27
C GLY A 489 -19.98 7.89 12.91
N SER A 490 -19.64 6.61 12.75
CA SER A 490 -18.44 6.19 12.00
C SER A 490 -18.70 6.35 10.51
N THR A 491 -17.75 6.91 9.74
CA THR A 491 -17.82 6.95 8.26
C THR A 491 -17.72 5.56 7.63
N THR A 492 -17.49 4.52 8.43
CA THR A 492 -17.48 3.11 8.01
C THR A 492 -18.63 2.37 8.69
N ASN A 493 -19.69 2.09 7.94
CA ASN A 493 -20.76 1.18 8.35
C ASN A 493 -20.16 -0.23 8.52
N ILE A 494 -19.92 -0.67 9.76
CA ILE A 494 -19.37 -1.99 10.08
C ILE A 494 -20.38 -2.76 10.93
N ALA A 495 -20.76 -3.99 10.53
CA ALA A 495 -21.23 -5.00 11.48
C ALA A 495 -20.03 -5.87 11.88
N ASP A 496 -19.46 -5.55 13.04
CA ASP A 496 -18.45 -6.34 13.75
C ASP A 496 -18.96 -6.50 15.18
N TYR A 497 -18.35 -7.39 15.96
CA TYR A 497 -18.65 -7.48 17.39
C TYR A 497 -17.89 -6.37 18.11
N VAL A 498 -18.62 -5.58 18.91
CA VAL A 498 -18.07 -4.43 19.62
C VAL A 498 -18.21 -4.64 21.12
N ALA A 499 -17.09 -4.53 21.83
CA ALA A 499 -17.07 -4.34 23.27
C ALA A 499 -17.28 -2.85 23.58
N THR A 500 -18.37 -2.55 24.27
CA THR A 500 -18.77 -1.20 24.67
C THR A 500 -18.59 -1.03 26.17
N PHE A 501 -17.75 -0.09 26.57
CA PHE A 501 -17.43 0.21 27.96
C PHE A 501 -18.15 1.48 28.44
N TRP A 502 -18.58 1.51 29.71
CA TRP A 502 -19.33 2.63 30.26
C TRP A 502 -18.45 3.83 30.65
N SER A 503 -17.14 3.65 30.60
CA SER A 503 -16.13 4.70 30.78
C SER A 503 -15.00 4.50 29.78
N ASP A 504 -14.36 5.60 29.39
CA ASP A 504 -13.17 5.57 28.53
C ASP A 504 -12.06 4.72 29.15
N LEU A 505 -11.56 3.75 28.39
CA LEU A 505 -10.42 2.93 28.78
C LEU A 505 -9.09 3.70 28.63
N PRO A 506 -8.04 3.28 29.37
CA PRO A 506 -6.70 3.86 29.23
C PRO A 506 -6.19 3.90 27.78
N THR A 507 -5.40 4.92 27.45
CA THR A 507 -4.91 5.12 26.08
C THR A 507 -3.93 4.04 25.61
N ASN A 508 -3.38 3.23 26.53
CA ASN A 508 -2.52 2.08 26.21
C ASN A 508 -3.29 0.76 26.01
N VAL A 509 -4.63 0.78 26.03
CA VAL A 509 -5.48 -0.33 25.60
C VAL A 509 -5.67 -0.28 24.08
N GLY A 510 -5.53 -1.42 23.42
CA GLY A 510 -5.60 -1.49 21.96
C GLY A 510 -5.59 -2.92 21.41
N VAL A 511 -5.31 -3.02 20.11
CA VAL A 511 -5.29 -4.27 19.34
C VAL A 511 -4.43 -5.34 19.99
N GLY A 512 -4.96 -6.57 20.04
CA GLY A 512 -4.35 -7.75 20.65
C GLY A 512 -4.57 -7.88 22.16
N ASP A 513 -5.07 -6.85 22.86
CA ASP A 513 -5.41 -6.99 24.29
C ASP A 513 -6.56 -7.98 24.48
N ALA A 514 -6.45 -8.79 25.53
CA ALA A 514 -7.41 -9.81 25.90
C ALA A 514 -8.41 -9.25 26.90
N ILE A 515 -9.70 -9.48 26.66
CA ILE A 515 -10.80 -9.14 27.55
C ILE A 515 -11.41 -10.46 28.02
N GLN A 516 -11.28 -10.75 29.31
CA GLN A 516 -12.08 -11.78 29.97
C GLN A 516 -13.31 -11.13 30.59
N TYR A 517 -14.46 -11.78 30.50
CA TYR A 517 -15.72 -11.25 31.00
C TYR A 517 -16.67 -12.38 31.37
N ASP A 518 -17.47 -12.13 32.41
CA ASP A 518 -18.53 -13.01 32.88
C ASP A 518 -19.67 -12.98 31.85
N ASP A 519 -19.77 -14.02 31.02
CA ASP A 519 -20.70 -14.05 29.89
C ASP A 519 -22.06 -14.69 30.24
N ASP A 520 -22.12 -15.42 31.35
CA ASP A 520 -23.32 -16.09 31.86
C ASP A 520 -23.98 -15.38 33.07
N ASP A 521 -23.38 -14.29 33.57
CA ASP A 521 -23.86 -13.36 34.61
C ASP A 521 -24.01 -14.04 35.99
N ASP A 522 -23.05 -14.91 36.35
CA ASP A 522 -23.03 -15.63 37.64
C ASP A 522 -22.22 -14.95 38.75
N GLY A 523 -21.41 -13.94 38.39
CA GLY A 523 -20.63 -13.09 39.26
C GLY A 523 -19.19 -13.55 39.53
N ASP A 524 -18.69 -14.57 38.83
CA ASP A 524 -17.28 -15.02 38.86
C ASP A 524 -16.66 -15.05 37.45
N ILE A 525 -15.36 -15.33 37.34
CA ILE A 525 -14.73 -15.69 36.06
C ILE A 525 -14.26 -17.14 36.15
N ASP A 526 -14.85 -18.03 35.37
CA ASP A 526 -14.53 -19.46 35.35
C ASP A 526 -14.54 -20.08 33.93
N ALA A 527 -14.53 -21.41 33.84
CA ALA A 527 -14.48 -22.15 32.57
C ALA A 527 -15.73 -22.01 31.68
N SER A 528 -16.82 -21.43 32.20
CA SER A 528 -18.07 -21.18 31.49
C SER A 528 -18.05 -19.85 30.75
N ASP A 529 -17.11 -18.97 31.11
CA ASP A 529 -16.99 -17.62 30.60
C ASP A 529 -16.17 -17.50 29.32
N SER A 530 -16.09 -16.27 28.83
CA SER A 530 -15.49 -15.96 27.54
C SER A 530 -14.26 -15.07 27.66
N ILE A 531 -13.36 -15.27 26.70
CA ILE A 531 -12.23 -14.39 26.41
C ILE A 531 -12.26 -13.96 24.95
N VAL A 532 -12.06 -12.66 24.71
CA VAL A 532 -11.98 -12.07 23.37
C VAL A 532 -10.77 -11.18 23.23
N PHE A 533 -10.38 -10.89 22.00
CA PHE A 533 -9.22 -10.10 21.66
C PHE A 533 -9.63 -8.87 20.86
N ILE A 534 -9.08 -7.71 21.21
CA ILE A 534 -9.33 -6.46 20.50
C ILE A 534 -8.70 -6.54 19.10
N THR A 535 -9.51 -6.34 18.06
CA THR A 535 -9.06 -6.31 16.66
C THR A 535 -8.97 -4.90 16.10
N LYS A 536 -9.66 -3.94 16.73
CA LYS A 536 -9.60 -2.52 16.39
C LYS A 536 -10.05 -1.66 17.57
N ARG A 537 -9.40 -0.51 17.76
CA ARG A 537 -9.89 0.57 18.62
C ARG A 537 -10.79 1.48 17.79
N ILE A 538 -12.07 1.56 18.12
CA ILE A 538 -13.01 2.45 17.41
C ILE A 538 -12.89 3.85 18.01
N ASP A 539 -12.96 3.93 19.33
CA ASP A 539 -12.66 5.11 20.14
C ASP A 539 -12.21 4.69 21.55
N ALA A 540 -12.29 5.56 22.55
CA ALA A 540 -11.84 5.26 23.91
C ALA A 540 -12.77 4.31 24.69
N ALA A 541 -14.02 4.15 24.27
CA ALA A 541 -15.03 3.32 24.94
C ALA A 541 -15.55 2.16 24.07
N HIS A 542 -15.24 2.14 22.77
CA HIS A 542 -15.71 1.13 21.83
C HIS A 542 -14.54 0.43 21.11
N PHE A 543 -14.56 -0.91 21.11
CA PHE A 543 -13.50 -1.73 20.54
C PHE A 543 -14.09 -2.89 19.75
N SER A 544 -13.64 -3.11 18.51
CA SER A 544 -13.93 -4.35 17.79
C SER A 544 -13.24 -5.52 18.47
N VAL A 545 -13.93 -6.65 18.58
CA VAL A 545 -13.43 -7.85 19.27
C VAL A 545 -13.77 -9.13 18.52
N ARG A 546 -12.86 -10.12 18.60
CA ARG A 546 -13.06 -11.47 18.07
C ARG A 546 -12.57 -12.53 19.07
N THR A 547 -13.00 -13.77 18.90
CA THR A 547 -12.49 -14.91 19.68
C THR A 547 -11.01 -15.20 19.37
N ALA A 548 -10.42 -16.15 20.08
CA ALA A 548 -9.06 -16.61 19.84
C ALA A 548 -8.80 -17.07 18.38
N SER A 549 -9.82 -17.64 17.73
CA SER A 549 -9.78 -18.11 16.33
C SER A 549 -10.19 -17.04 15.30
N GLY A 550 -10.41 -15.79 15.73
CA GLY A 550 -10.85 -14.71 14.85
C GLY A 550 -12.33 -14.77 14.47
N THR A 551 -13.12 -15.64 15.11
CA THR A 551 -14.57 -15.75 14.86
C THR A 551 -15.38 -14.75 15.70
N ALA A 552 -16.67 -14.61 15.38
CA ALA A 552 -17.61 -13.89 16.23
C ALA A 552 -17.65 -14.47 17.67
N PRO A 553 -17.59 -13.63 18.72
CA PRO A 553 -17.75 -14.06 20.11
C PRO A 553 -19.22 -14.25 20.51
N ALA A 554 -19.45 -14.82 21.69
CA ALA A 554 -20.76 -14.83 22.32
C ALA A 554 -21.20 -13.40 22.67
N SER A 555 -22.51 -13.14 22.66
CA SER A 555 -23.04 -11.87 23.14
C SER A 555 -23.25 -11.92 24.65
N THR A 556 -22.89 -10.85 25.36
CA THR A 556 -23.22 -10.72 26.79
C THR A 556 -24.74 -10.71 26.98
N LEU A 557 -25.23 -11.48 27.95
CA LEU A 557 -26.66 -11.57 28.27
C LEU A 557 -27.21 -10.26 28.86
N ALA A 558 -26.39 -9.56 29.65
CA ALA A 558 -26.64 -8.24 30.21
C ALA A 558 -25.33 -7.44 30.30
N PRO A 559 -25.37 -6.10 30.50
CA PRO A 559 -24.16 -5.33 30.77
C PRO A 559 -23.52 -5.77 32.09
N ASP A 560 -22.28 -6.23 32.04
CA ASP A 560 -21.59 -6.90 33.13
C ASP A 560 -20.42 -6.05 33.70
N SER A 561 -20.12 -6.18 35.00
CA SER A 561 -19.01 -5.48 35.68
C SER A 561 -17.85 -6.38 36.11
N ASN A 562 -18.01 -7.69 35.92
CA ASN A 562 -17.07 -8.75 36.18
C ASN A 562 -16.22 -9.01 34.93
N TRP A 563 -15.35 -8.05 34.61
CA TRP A 563 -14.45 -8.17 33.47
C TRP A 563 -13.08 -7.55 33.75
N SER A 564 -12.07 -7.94 32.98
CA SER A 564 -10.72 -7.38 33.04
C SER A 564 -10.01 -7.43 31.68
N VAL A 565 -9.17 -6.42 31.43
CA VAL A 565 -8.34 -6.30 30.23
C VAL A 565 -6.89 -6.63 30.56
N PHE A 566 -6.26 -7.49 29.78
CA PHE A 566 -4.87 -7.92 29.94
C PHE A 566 -4.09 -7.85 28.64
N ARG A 567 -2.76 -7.82 28.74
CA ARG A 567 -1.91 -8.27 27.63
C ARG A 567 -2.08 -9.78 27.47
N ALA A 568 -2.17 -10.29 26.25
CA ALA A 568 -2.33 -11.73 25.99
C ALA A 568 -1.10 -12.52 26.45
N TYR A 569 0.10 -11.97 26.21
CA TYR A 569 1.39 -12.56 26.54
C TYR A 569 2.31 -11.60 27.29
N ILE A 570 3.25 -12.16 28.07
CA ILE A 570 4.20 -11.39 28.88
C ILE A 570 5.60 -11.25 28.27
N SER A 571 5.83 -11.84 27.11
CA SER A 571 7.04 -11.71 26.29
C SER A 571 6.74 -12.13 24.86
N LEU A 572 7.55 -11.67 23.90
CA LEU A 572 7.42 -12.08 22.50
C LEU A 572 7.77 -13.57 22.33
N PHE A 573 8.72 -14.08 23.10
CA PHE A 573 9.01 -15.51 23.18
C PHE A 573 7.76 -16.33 23.56
N ASN A 574 6.98 -15.87 24.55
CA ASN A 574 5.78 -16.59 24.97
C ASN A 574 4.69 -16.59 23.89
N ALA A 575 4.53 -15.47 23.18
CA ALA A 575 3.57 -15.34 22.08
C ALA A 575 3.94 -16.25 20.90
N GLU A 576 5.22 -16.32 20.55
CA GLU A 576 5.73 -17.22 19.52
C GLU A 576 5.52 -18.70 19.91
N ALA A 577 5.85 -19.04 21.15
CA ALA A 577 5.76 -20.41 21.65
C ALA A 577 4.32 -20.92 21.87
N GLY A 578 3.32 -20.03 21.92
CA GLY A 578 1.89 -20.37 22.03
C GLY A 578 1.48 -21.23 23.24
N THR A 579 2.29 -21.24 24.30
CA THR A 579 2.14 -22.19 25.42
C THR A 579 2.23 -21.57 26.82
N THR A 580 2.53 -20.27 26.92
CA THR A 580 2.62 -19.56 28.22
C THR A 580 1.98 -18.18 28.12
N GLU A 581 0.66 -18.15 28.21
CA GLU A 581 -0.13 -16.92 28.23
C GLU A 581 0.06 -16.16 29.56
N ASN A 582 -0.44 -14.93 29.58
CA ASN A 582 -0.41 -14.08 30.75
C ASN A 582 -1.08 -14.75 31.96
N THR A 583 -0.31 -14.99 33.02
CA THR A 583 -0.78 -15.64 34.24
C THR A 583 -1.73 -14.79 35.09
N GLY A 584 -1.93 -13.52 34.72
CA GLY A 584 -3.00 -12.68 35.27
C GLY A 584 -4.39 -12.98 34.72
N ILE A 585 -4.47 -13.59 33.53
CA ILE A 585 -5.73 -14.11 32.96
C ILE A 585 -6.12 -15.36 33.75
N ASP A 586 -7.43 -15.53 33.98
CA ASP A 586 -7.94 -16.67 34.73
C ASP A 586 -7.43 -18.00 34.17
N SER A 587 -7.08 -18.93 35.06
CA SER A 587 -6.55 -20.23 34.66
C SER A 587 -7.48 -21.04 33.77
N ASP A 588 -8.78 -20.87 33.91
CA ASP A 588 -9.78 -21.62 33.16
C ASP A 588 -9.99 -21.05 31.75
N LEU A 589 -9.64 -19.78 31.52
CA LEU A 589 -9.73 -19.10 30.23
C LEU A 589 -8.39 -19.04 29.46
N ARG A 590 -7.28 -19.47 30.08
CA ARG A 590 -5.99 -19.69 29.40
C ARG A 590 -6.03 -20.94 28.50
N ASN A 591 -4.98 -21.17 27.71
CA ASN A 591 -4.94 -22.17 26.63
C ASN A 591 -5.81 -21.80 25.42
N PHE A 592 -6.01 -20.50 25.19
CA PHE A 592 -6.65 -20.01 23.97
C PHE A 592 -5.78 -20.24 22.73
N ASP A 593 -4.49 -20.49 22.94
CA ASP A 593 -3.49 -20.89 21.96
C ASP A 593 -2.80 -22.19 22.45
N THR A 594 -2.61 -23.19 21.59
CA THR A 594 -2.20 -24.54 22.04
C THR A 594 -1.20 -25.25 21.13
N TRP A 595 -0.49 -24.55 20.25
CA TRP A 595 0.50 -25.19 19.38
C TRP A 595 1.81 -25.51 20.11
N SER A 596 2.68 -26.28 19.48
CA SER A 596 4.02 -26.59 19.96
C SER A 596 4.96 -26.65 18.77
N ASN A 597 5.94 -25.74 18.73
CA ASN A 597 6.87 -25.53 17.62
C ASN A 597 6.18 -24.99 16.36
N GLY A 598 5.55 -23.82 16.49
CA GLY A 598 4.84 -23.12 15.41
C GLY A 598 3.49 -23.72 15.00
N LYS A 599 2.82 -23.06 14.04
CA LYS A 599 1.47 -23.36 13.55
C LYS A 599 1.41 -23.28 12.03
N ASP A 600 0.60 -24.13 11.41
CA ASP A 600 0.23 -23.96 9.99
C ASP A 600 -0.87 -22.90 9.87
N ILE A 601 -0.46 -21.70 9.47
CA ILE A 601 -1.35 -20.55 9.28
C ILE A 601 -1.74 -20.37 7.80
N ALA A 602 -0.96 -20.94 6.88
CA ALA A 602 -1.27 -20.95 5.46
C ALA A 602 -2.52 -21.76 5.14
N THR A 603 -2.61 -23.01 5.64
CA THR A 603 -3.82 -23.83 5.46
C THR A 603 -5.00 -23.27 6.27
N GLY A 604 -4.72 -22.59 7.39
CA GLY A 604 -5.73 -21.93 8.21
C GLY A 604 -6.31 -20.66 7.59
N GLN A 605 -5.67 -20.13 6.53
CA GLN A 605 -5.93 -18.78 6.00
C GLN A 605 -5.91 -17.73 7.12
N GLU A 606 -4.82 -17.71 7.89
CA GLU A 606 -4.68 -16.82 9.03
C GLU A 606 -3.52 -15.84 8.84
N GLN A 607 -3.76 -14.57 9.17
CA GLN A 607 -2.70 -13.59 9.38
C GLN A 607 -2.52 -13.36 10.88
N TRP A 608 -1.31 -13.60 11.38
CA TRP A 608 -1.00 -13.43 12.80
C TRP A 608 -0.38 -12.06 13.08
N ASN A 609 -1.04 -11.26 13.91
CA ASN A 609 -0.66 -9.91 14.26
C ASN A 609 -0.29 -9.84 15.74
N ILE A 610 1.01 -9.85 16.03
CA ILE A 610 1.57 -9.75 17.37
C ILE A 610 1.90 -8.28 17.65
N SER A 611 1.09 -7.62 18.46
CA SER A 611 1.24 -6.22 18.86
C SER A 611 2.09 -6.10 20.14
N CYS A 612 3.23 -5.44 20.04
CA CYS A 612 4.18 -5.28 21.13
C CYS A 612 3.97 -3.94 21.85
N TYR A 613 3.57 -4.00 23.11
CA TYR A 613 3.33 -2.84 23.96
C TYR A 613 4.44 -2.65 24.99
N ALA A 614 4.75 -1.39 25.29
CA ALA A 614 5.63 -1.08 26.39
C ALA A 614 4.96 -1.43 27.74
N ASN A 615 5.78 -1.83 28.71
CA ASN A 615 5.36 -1.96 30.10
C ASN A 615 6.20 -1.02 30.97
N SER A 616 5.93 0.29 30.84
CA SER A 616 6.77 1.35 31.39
C SER A 616 8.22 1.17 30.91
N THR A 617 9.21 1.27 31.79
CA THR A 617 10.63 1.11 31.47
C THR A 617 11.10 -0.35 31.38
N THR A 618 10.22 -1.34 31.52
CA THR A 618 10.57 -2.77 31.55
C THR A 618 10.92 -3.28 30.15
N ALA A 619 12.06 -3.97 29.99
CA ALA A 619 12.45 -4.61 28.73
C ALA A 619 11.86 -6.03 28.62
N ASP A 620 11.65 -6.51 27.40
CA ASP A 620 11.60 -7.96 27.16
C ASP A 620 13.04 -8.49 27.15
N THR A 621 13.35 -9.40 28.08
CA THR A 621 14.70 -9.92 28.28
C THR A 621 14.88 -11.35 27.77
N THR A 622 13.86 -11.91 27.11
CA THR A 622 13.92 -13.28 26.59
C THR A 622 14.10 -13.24 25.08
N ALA A 623 15.24 -13.76 24.59
CA ALA A 623 15.47 -13.94 23.17
C ALA A 623 14.38 -14.82 22.54
N VAL A 624 13.98 -14.52 21.29
CA VAL A 624 12.95 -15.25 20.56
C VAL A 624 13.47 -15.75 19.21
N THR A 625 13.03 -16.94 18.84
CA THR A 625 13.22 -17.51 17.51
C THR A 625 11.84 -17.72 16.91
N VAL A 626 11.54 -17.11 15.77
CA VAL A 626 10.32 -17.36 14.98
C VAL A 626 10.61 -18.56 14.08
N ASP A 627 10.10 -19.73 14.45
CA ASP A 627 10.35 -21.01 13.75
C ASP A 627 9.17 -21.99 13.89
N GLY A 628 9.05 -22.90 12.92
CA GLY A 628 8.08 -23.99 12.90
C GLY A 628 6.71 -23.61 12.35
N TRP A 629 6.57 -22.40 11.79
CA TRP A 629 5.31 -21.97 11.19
C TRP A 629 5.24 -22.42 9.73
N THR A 630 4.03 -22.68 9.24
CA THR A 630 3.80 -22.84 7.78
C THR A 630 3.07 -21.60 7.29
N THR A 631 3.77 -20.78 6.52
CA THR A 631 3.32 -19.45 6.09
C THR A 631 3.12 -19.37 4.58
N SER A 632 2.53 -18.27 4.13
CA SER A 632 2.54 -17.81 2.73
C SER A 632 2.63 -16.29 2.71
N ALA A 633 2.84 -15.70 1.53
CA ALA A 633 2.89 -14.24 1.37
C ALA A 633 1.65 -13.51 1.94
N ASP A 634 0.50 -14.20 1.96
CA ASP A 634 -0.80 -13.71 2.43
C ASP A 634 -1.13 -14.17 3.86
N SER A 635 -0.67 -15.35 4.26
CA SER A 635 -0.77 -15.88 5.62
C SER A 635 0.57 -15.76 6.33
N PHE A 636 0.86 -14.54 6.77
CA PHE A 636 2.16 -14.15 7.33
C PHE A 636 2.08 -13.81 8.81
N ILE A 637 3.25 -13.79 9.45
CA ILE A 637 3.41 -13.33 10.82
C ILE A 637 3.85 -11.86 10.79
N LYS A 638 3.07 -10.99 11.43
CA LYS A 638 3.40 -9.58 11.66
C LYS A 638 3.71 -9.36 13.13
N ILE A 639 4.91 -8.89 13.43
CA ILE A 639 5.32 -8.45 14.76
C ILE A 639 5.55 -6.94 14.68
N TYR A 640 4.81 -6.15 15.46
CA TYR A 640 4.85 -4.70 15.32
C TYR A 640 4.50 -3.98 16.61
N THR A 641 4.93 -2.72 16.73
CA THR A 641 4.44 -1.81 17.77
C THR A 641 3.22 -1.05 17.25
N PRO A 642 2.05 -1.14 17.92
CA PRO A 642 0.84 -0.44 17.48
C PRO A 642 1.00 1.07 17.67
N MET A 643 0.45 1.84 16.74
CA MET A 643 0.71 3.27 16.66
C MET A 643 -0.48 4.10 16.19
N ARG A 644 -1.33 3.52 15.34
CA ARG A 644 -2.46 4.24 14.75
C ARG A 644 -3.56 4.40 15.81
N SER A 645 -4.39 5.44 15.64
CA SER A 645 -5.52 5.68 16.56
C SER A 645 -6.55 4.54 16.58
N ASP A 646 -6.64 3.78 15.48
CA ASP A 646 -7.47 2.58 15.34
C ASP A 646 -6.78 1.30 15.84
N GLU A 647 -5.52 1.39 16.27
CA GLU A 647 -4.78 0.32 16.94
C GLU A 647 -4.70 0.56 18.45
N VAL A 648 -4.36 1.79 18.86
CA VAL A 648 -4.09 2.17 20.26
C VAL A 648 -4.35 3.67 20.46
N GLY A 649 -4.56 4.14 21.69
CA GLY A 649 -4.74 5.57 21.98
C GLY A 649 -3.47 6.39 22.13
N THR A 650 -2.37 5.78 22.55
CA THR A 650 -1.04 6.38 22.58
C THR A 650 -0.08 5.43 21.88
N SER A 651 0.64 5.94 20.88
CA SER A 651 1.58 5.14 20.10
C SER A 651 2.56 4.39 20.99
N GLN A 652 2.77 3.11 20.69
CA GLN A 652 3.77 2.25 21.32
C GLN A 652 5.06 2.18 20.50
N ARG A 653 5.07 2.83 19.33
CA ARG A 653 6.22 2.92 18.44
C ARG A 653 7.12 4.09 18.86
N HIS A 654 8.43 3.84 18.79
CA HIS A 654 9.44 4.89 18.96
C HIS A 654 9.34 5.98 17.88
N LEU A 655 9.84 7.18 18.15
CA LEU A 655 9.86 8.30 17.20
C LEU A 655 11.29 8.46 16.64
N GLY A 656 11.82 7.42 15.98
CA GLY A 656 13.19 7.39 15.46
C GLY A 656 14.35 7.45 16.47
N VAL A 657 14.09 7.65 17.77
CA VAL A 657 15.13 7.62 18.83
C VAL A 657 14.90 6.46 19.79
N PHE A 658 15.97 5.75 20.14
CA PHE A 658 15.89 4.64 21.09
C PHE A 658 15.47 5.15 22.48
N SER A 659 14.42 4.56 23.05
CA SER A 659 13.90 4.95 24.36
C SER A 659 13.43 3.76 25.16
N THR A 660 13.66 3.83 26.48
CA THR A 660 13.20 2.83 27.44
C THR A 660 11.68 2.86 27.65
N SER A 661 10.99 3.91 27.18
CA SER A 661 9.54 4.08 27.33
C SER A 661 8.72 3.30 26.31
N TYR A 662 9.34 2.78 25.26
CA TYR A 662 8.70 1.97 24.23
C TYR A 662 9.10 0.49 24.38
N TYR A 663 8.36 -0.40 23.71
CA TYR A 663 8.71 -1.81 23.69
C TYR A 663 10.14 -2.00 23.16
N ARG A 664 10.92 -2.83 23.85
CA ARG A 664 12.28 -3.19 23.42
C ARG A 664 12.59 -4.63 23.79
N LEU A 665 13.25 -5.32 22.86
CA LEU A 665 13.79 -6.66 23.04
C LEU A 665 15.29 -6.54 23.35
N ALA A 666 15.64 -6.84 24.59
CA ALA A 666 16.96 -6.62 25.16
C ALA A 666 17.39 -7.80 26.05
N PRO A 667 17.58 -9.01 25.50
CA PRO A 667 18.11 -10.13 26.28
C PRO A 667 19.54 -9.86 26.76
N THR A 668 19.88 -10.42 27.91
CA THR A 668 21.24 -10.33 28.46
C THR A 668 22.23 -11.29 27.81
N THR A 669 21.73 -12.33 27.12
CA THR A 669 22.52 -13.35 26.43
C THR A 669 21.76 -13.84 25.20
N GLY A 670 22.47 -14.09 24.09
CA GLY A 670 21.86 -14.56 22.84
C GLY A 670 21.40 -13.40 21.95
N ILE A 671 20.99 -13.76 20.73
CA ILE A 671 20.48 -12.85 19.70
C ILE A 671 19.05 -12.43 20.11
N PRO A 672 18.72 -11.12 20.17
CA PRO A 672 17.36 -10.65 20.45
C PRO A 672 16.29 -11.38 19.64
N LEU A 673 16.41 -11.39 18.31
CA LEU A 673 15.47 -12.04 17.41
C LEU A 673 16.18 -12.89 16.37
N THR A 674 15.78 -14.17 16.29
CA THR A 674 16.09 -15.04 15.15
C THR A 674 14.82 -15.28 14.33
N VAL A 675 14.91 -15.19 13.01
CA VAL A 675 13.82 -15.50 12.07
C VAL A 675 14.24 -16.68 11.22
N SER A 676 13.45 -17.76 11.28
CA SER A 676 13.66 -19.00 10.52
C SER A 676 12.51 -19.35 9.57
N ASP A 677 11.33 -18.74 9.73
CA ASP A 677 10.18 -18.94 8.80
C ASP A 677 10.19 -17.98 7.61
N GLU A 678 9.46 -18.32 6.54
CA GLU A 678 9.49 -17.68 5.22
C GLU A 678 8.81 -16.30 5.17
N ASP A 679 7.61 -16.12 5.73
CA ASP A 679 6.82 -14.89 5.55
C ASP A 679 6.61 -14.17 6.89
N VAL A 680 7.61 -13.35 7.25
CA VAL A 680 7.66 -12.59 8.51
C VAL A 680 7.85 -11.09 8.25
N ARG A 681 7.05 -10.27 8.93
CA ARG A 681 7.11 -8.80 8.87
C ARG A 681 7.36 -8.22 10.25
N LEU A 682 8.34 -7.32 10.36
CA LEU A 682 8.81 -6.69 11.59
C LEU A 682 8.80 -5.17 11.45
N GLU A 683 7.98 -4.51 12.27
CA GLU A 683 7.71 -3.08 12.09
C GLU A 683 7.75 -2.28 13.41
N GLY A 684 8.64 -1.27 13.49
CA GLY A 684 8.61 -0.30 14.59
C GLY A 684 9.19 -0.76 15.92
N LEU A 685 10.03 -1.81 15.93
CA LEU A 685 10.57 -2.41 17.15
C LEU A 685 11.95 -1.84 17.49
N GLN A 686 12.32 -1.96 18.77
CA GLN A 686 13.65 -1.63 19.25
C GLN A 686 14.37 -2.89 19.72
N PHE A 687 15.61 -3.07 19.27
CA PHE A 687 16.49 -4.17 19.65
C PHE A 687 17.73 -3.62 20.33
N ASN A 688 18.12 -4.24 21.44
CA ASN A 688 19.37 -3.94 22.13
C ASN A 688 20.15 -5.24 22.30
N SER A 689 21.22 -5.40 21.53
CA SER A 689 22.07 -6.59 21.60
C SER A 689 23.19 -6.42 22.62
N ALA A 690 23.40 -7.42 23.46
CA ALA A 690 24.47 -7.43 24.45
C ALA A 690 25.84 -7.77 23.83
N ASP A 691 26.05 -9.00 23.34
CA ASP A 691 27.32 -9.47 22.76
C ASP A 691 27.09 -10.36 21.52
N ASP A 692 25.93 -10.24 20.87
CA ASP A 692 25.52 -11.06 19.72
C ASP A 692 24.99 -10.21 18.56
N ASP A 693 24.54 -10.85 17.48
CA ASP A 693 23.88 -10.13 16.39
C ASP A 693 22.56 -9.52 16.90
N GLY A 694 22.12 -8.39 16.34
CA GLY A 694 20.85 -7.75 16.73
C GLY A 694 19.65 -8.54 16.25
N ILE A 695 19.63 -8.83 14.95
CA ILE A 695 18.66 -9.70 14.29
C ILE A 695 19.42 -10.69 13.42
N TYR A 696 19.02 -11.95 13.50
CA TYR A 696 19.59 -13.04 12.72
C TYR A 696 18.52 -13.73 11.88
N ILE A 697 18.77 -13.87 10.59
CA ILE A 697 17.93 -14.64 9.68
C ILE A 697 18.69 -15.89 9.29
N ASN A 698 18.11 -17.04 9.60
CA ASN A 698 18.69 -18.36 9.30
C ASN A 698 17.70 -19.13 8.43
N GLY A 699 18.20 -19.83 7.41
CA GLY A 699 17.44 -20.24 6.24
C GLY A 699 16.03 -20.74 6.49
N ALA A 700 15.07 -20.03 5.89
CA ALA A 700 13.74 -20.56 5.63
C ALA A 700 13.85 -21.79 4.72
N THR A 701 12.99 -22.78 4.96
CA THR A 701 12.98 -24.04 4.22
C THR A 701 12.45 -23.89 2.79
N GLY A 702 11.84 -22.74 2.46
CA GLY A 702 11.32 -22.33 1.15
C GLY A 702 11.71 -20.89 0.74
N THR A 703 11.04 -20.38 -0.29
CA THR A 703 11.20 -18.98 -0.76
C THR A 703 10.68 -18.01 0.29
N ALA A 704 11.56 -17.26 0.95
CA ALA A 704 11.17 -16.32 2.01
C ALA A 704 10.83 -14.91 1.48
N HIS A 705 9.80 -14.28 2.04
CA HIS A 705 9.46 -12.86 1.90
C HIS A 705 9.54 -12.18 3.28
N ILE A 706 10.72 -11.71 3.62
CA ILE A 706 10.95 -11.06 4.91
C ILE A 706 10.90 -9.54 4.76
N GLN A 707 10.22 -8.86 5.68
CA GLN A 707 10.16 -7.41 5.74
C GLN A 707 10.62 -6.89 7.11
N PHE A 708 11.56 -5.96 7.10
CA PHE A 708 12.03 -5.22 8.28
C PHE A 708 11.92 -3.74 8.00
N SER A 709 11.06 -3.05 8.74
CA SER A 709 10.92 -1.63 8.54
C SER A 709 10.68 -0.80 9.76
N GLN A 710 11.20 0.43 9.75
CA GLN A 710 11.06 1.38 10.85
C GLN A 710 11.58 0.85 12.20
N ASN A 711 12.58 -0.04 12.21
CA ASN A 711 13.13 -0.57 13.46
C ASN A 711 14.38 0.20 13.89
N ILE A 712 14.70 0.15 15.19
CA ILE A 712 15.97 0.59 15.75
C ILE A 712 16.75 -0.61 16.25
N ILE A 713 17.98 -0.80 15.77
CA ILE A 713 18.88 -1.87 16.19
C ILE A 713 20.13 -1.24 16.82
N LYS A 714 20.23 -1.34 18.14
CA LYS A 714 21.37 -0.88 18.92
C LYS A 714 22.29 -2.05 19.28
N GLY A 715 23.56 -1.92 18.91
CA GLY A 715 24.61 -2.88 19.22
C GLY A 715 25.38 -2.58 20.51
N ASN A 716 26.41 -3.40 20.74
CA ASN A 716 27.45 -3.12 21.71
C ASN A 716 28.72 -2.74 20.94
N ALA A 717 29.21 -1.53 21.18
CA ALA A 717 30.37 -0.95 20.52
C ALA A 717 31.62 -1.88 20.52
N THR A 718 31.75 -2.77 21.50
CA THR A 718 32.90 -3.67 21.63
C THR A 718 32.71 -5.06 21.02
N ALA A 719 31.49 -5.42 20.60
CA ALA A 719 31.16 -6.75 20.12
C ALA A 719 31.45 -6.92 18.62
N SER A 720 32.16 -7.99 18.27
CA SER A 720 32.44 -8.39 16.88
C SER A 720 31.22 -9.07 16.23
N LYS A 721 30.14 -8.32 16.02
CA LYS A 721 28.79 -8.80 15.65
C LYS A 721 28.11 -7.90 14.62
N ARG A 722 26.91 -8.28 14.17
CA ARG A 722 26.15 -7.55 13.15
C ARG A 722 24.82 -7.03 13.67
N GLY A 723 24.38 -5.87 13.17
CA GLY A 723 23.03 -5.34 13.40
C GLY A 723 21.98 -6.27 12.82
N LEU A 724 21.98 -6.41 11.51
CA LEU A 724 21.12 -7.33 10.77
C LEU A 724 21.97 -8.32 9.98
N ASN A 725 21.83 -9.61 10.28
CA ASN A 725 22.58 -10.67 9.64
C ASN A 725 21.65 -11.58 8.81
N LEU A 726 21.79 -11.50 7.48
CA LEU A 726 21.14 -12.37 6.52
C LEU A 726 22.08 -13.53 6.14
N SER A 727 21.85 -14.69 6.75
CA SER A 727 22.67 -15.90 6.53
C SER A 727 21.92 -16.98 5.75
N SER A 728 22.60 -18.10 5.47
CA SER A 728 22.30 -19.00 4.35
C SER A 728 20.87 -19.52 4.25
N THR A 729 20.29 -19.42 3.05
CA THR A 729 18.97 -19.97 2.66
C THR A 729 19.19 -21.06 1.62
N GLY A 730 18.56 -22.22 1.75
CA GLY A 730 18.60 -23.28 0.72
C GLY A 730 17.76 -22.98 -0.53
N ALA A 731 17.16 -21.78 -0.61
CA ALA A 731 16.21 -21.36 -1.62
C ALA A 731 16.28 -19.83 -1.87
N SER A 732 15.95 -19.39 -3.09
CA SER A 732 15.94 -17.97 -3.47
C SER A 732 14.96 -17.17 -2.60
N SER A 733 15.44 -16.17 -1.88
CA SER A 733 14.68 -15.41 -0.86
C SER A 733 14.82 -13.90 -1.04
N ALA A 734 13.76 -13.15 -0.72
CA ALA A 734 13.75 -11.68 -0.78
C ALA A 734 13.65 -11.06 0.62
N ALA A 735 14.51 -10.10 0.90
CA ALA A 735 14.47 -9.32 2.15
C ALA A 735 14.26 -7.84 1.85
N LYS A 736 13.16 -7.26 2.35
CA LYS A 736 12.81 -5.85 2.24
C LYS A 736 13.22 -5.15 3.54
N ILE A 737 14.27 -4.33 3.50
CA ILE A 737 14.89 -3.70 4.67
C ILE A 737 14.84 -2.19 4.47
N PHE A 738 13.92 -1.49 5.14
CA PHE A 738 13.76 -0.06 4.89
C PHE A 738 13.38 0.81 6.08
N ASN A 739 13.79 2.07 6.06
CA ASN A 739 13.58 3.03 7.15
C ASN A 739 14.10 2.51 8.49
N ASN A 740 15.18 1.73 8.56
CA ASN A 740 15.73 1.28 9.84
C ASN A 740 16.91 2.16 10.27
N ILE A 741 17.11 2.27 11.59
CA ILE A 741 18.28 2.91 12.20
C ILE A 741 19.12 1.81 12.86
N ILE A 742 20.39 1.68 12.49
CA ILE A 742 21.29 0.62 12.97
C ILE A 742 22.60 1.25 13.44
N TYR A 743 23.00 1.01 14.69
CA TYR A 743 24.19 1.66 15.24
C TYR A 743 24.89 0.91 16.37
N ASP A 744 26.06 1.42 16.77
CA ASP A 744 26.93 0.90 17.84
C ASP A 744 27.55 -0.49 17.58
N TYR A 745 27.93 -0.78 16.34
CA TYR A 745 28.69 -2.00 15.98
C TYR A 745 30.13 -1.64 15.61
N THR A 746 30.91 -1.10 16.55
CA THR A 746 32.22 -0.47 16.25
C THR A 746 33.44 -1.40 16.29
N ALA A 747 33.28 -2.71 16.50
CA ALA A 747 34.42 -3.63 16.56
C ALA A 747 35.22 -3.63 15.24
N SER A 748 36.47 -3.15 15.30
CA SER A 748 37.30 -2.90 14.12
C SER A 748 37.34 -4.10 13.15
N GLY A 749 36.88 -3.87 11.91
CA GLY A 749 36.91 -4.83 10.81
C GLY A 749 35.89 -5.98 10.90
N THR A 750 35.01 -6.01 11.91
CA THR A 750 34.01 -7.09 12.07
C THR A 750 32.64 -6.66 12.60
N GLY A 751 32.53 -5.46 13.18
CA GLY A 751 31.28 -4.87 13.63
C GLY A 751 30.51 -4.28 12.44
N THR A 752 29.40 -4.89 12.04
CA THR A 752 28.70 -4.56 10.79
C THR A 752 27.28 -4.06 11.05
N GLY A 753 26.83 -3.03 10.33
CA GLY A 753 25.42 -2.63 10.33
C GLY A 753 24.53 -3.71 9.70
N VAL A 754 24.66 -3.91 8.39
CA VAL A 754 23.89 -4.93 7.64
C VAL A 754 24.86 -5.88 6.92
N TYR A 755 24.66 -7.17 7.12
CA TYR A 755 25.50 -8.24 6.57
C TYR A 755 24.68 -9.24 5.77
N TRP A 756 25.15 -9.60 4.57
CA TRP A 756 24.60 -10.71 3.80
C TRP A 756 25.67 -11.50 3.04
N ASN A 757 25.57 -12.83 3.09
CA ASN A 757 26.59 -13.72 2.51
C ASN A 757 26.02 -15.01 1.91
N ASP A 758 24.86 -14.94 1.26
CA ASP A 758 24.34 -16.06 0.47
C ASP A 758 24.01 -15.63 -0.96
N ALA A 759 24.29 -16.54 -1.91
CA ALA A 759 23.94 -16.47 -3.33
C ALA A 759 22.42 -16.39 -3.59
N ASP A 760 21.61 -16.87 -2.65
CA ASP A 760 20.17 -17.01 -2.82
C ASP A 760 19.37 -15.80 -2.28
N TRP A 761 20.01 -14.87 -1.56
CA TRP A 761 19.36 -13.64 -1.10
C TRP A 761 19.29 -12.56 -2.20
N THR A 762 18.12 -11.94 -2.34
CA THR A 762 17.91 -10.68 -3.05
C THR A 762 17.45 -9.59 -2.07
N PRO A 763 18.37 -8.85 -1.44
CA PRO A 763 18.02 -7.79 -0.49
C PRO A 763 17.64 -6.48 -1.21
N TYR A 764 16.58 -5.84 -0.72
CA TYR A 764 16.13 -4.49 -1.07
C TYR A 764 16.31 -3.60 0.17
N VAL A 765 17.44 -2.89 0.24
CA VAL A 765 17.89 -2.12 1.40
C VAL A 765 17.70 -0.64 1.10
N TYR A 766 16.56 -0.05 1.49
CA TYR A 766 16.17 1.31 1.11
C TYR A 766 16.04 2.25 2.30
N ASN A 767 16.51 3.49 2.21
CA ASN A 767 16.25 4.51 3.24
C ASN A 767 16.67 4.07 4.66
N ASN A 768 17.81 3.42 4.84
CA ASN A 768 18.30 3.08 6.19
C ASN A 768 19.38 4.09 6.63
N THR A 769 19.47 4.34 7.93
CA THR A 769 20.56 5.09 8.56
C THR A 769 21.44 4.12 9.33
N VAL A 770 22.70 4.00 8.94
CA VAL A 770 23.72 3.20 9.64
C VAL A 770 24.77 4.13 10.22
N LYS A 771 25.00 4.10 11.53
CA LYS A 771 25.90 5.02 12.23
C LYS A 771 26.77 4.28 13.25
N ASP A 772 28.02 4.70 13.43
CA ASP A 772 28.90 4.11 14.45
C ASP A 772 29.04 2.58 14.29
N CYS A 773 29.24 2.16 13.04
CA CYS A 773 29.60 0.79 12.70
C CYS A 773 31.02 0.76 12.15
N ALA A 774 31.75 -0.33 12.37
CA ALA A 774 33.04 -0.51 11.72
C ALA A 774 32.84 -0.76 10.22
N ILE A 775 31.80 -1.51 9.84
CA ILE A 775 31.38 -1.72 8.46
C ILE A 775 29.90 -1.33 8.35
N GLY A 776 29.54 -0.50 7.37
CA GLY A 776 28.15 -0.15 7.09
C GLY A 776 27.39 -1.36 6.55
N PHE A 777 27.64 -1.66 5.28
CA PHE A 777 27.10 -2.82 4.57
C PHE A 777 28.23 -3.78 4.18
N ASP A 778 28.11 -5.04 4.58
CA ASP A 778 29.08 -6.08 4.27
C ASP A 778 28.44 -7.20 3.43
N ARG A 779 29.09 -7.52 2.32
CA ARG A 779 28.65 -8.49 1.33
C ARG A 779 29.71 -9.56 1.13
N GLY A 780 29.38 -10.79 1.50
CA GLY A 780 30.28 -11.93 1.34
C GLY A 780 30.23 -12.66 -0.02
N ASN A 781 29.14 -12.51 -0.80
CA ASN A 781 28.91 -13.22 -2.07
C ASN A 781 28.33 -12.33 -3.18
N ASP A 782 28.58 -12.65 -4.45
CA ASP A 782 28.20 -11.85 -5.64
C ASP A 782 26.69 -11.99 -6.05
N THR A 783 25.73 -11.66 -5.18
CA THR A 783 24.27 -11.65 -5.50
C THR A 783 23.68 -10.35 -6.02
N ALA A 784 22.53 -10.45 -6.70
CA ALA A 784 21.71 -9.29 -7.00
C ALA A 784 21.24 -8.61 -5.70
N HIS A 785 21.44 -7.30 -5.59
CA HIS A 785 21.06 -6.50 -4.43
C HIS A 785 20.59 -5.13 -4.93
N TYR A 786 19.70 -4.51 -4.15
CA TYR A 786 19.19 -3.18 -4.41
C TYR A 786 19.40 -2.33 -3.15
N ALA A 787 20.21 -1.29 -3.25
CA ALA A 787 20.50 -0.39 -2.14
C ALA A 787 20.30 1.06 -2.62
N LYS A 788 19.27 1.72 -2.08
CA LYS A 788 18.93 3.09 -2.49
C LYS A 788 18.66 3.98 -1.28
N ASN A 789 19.02 5.25 -1.39
CA ASN A 789 18.74 6.26 -0.36
C ASN A 789 19.23 5.89 1.05
N ASN A 790 20.29 5.07 1.21
CA ASN A 790 20.84 4.78 2.53
C ASN A 790 21.87 5.84 2.93
N LEU A 791 21.82 6.25 4.19
CA LEU A 791 22.84 7.06 4.85
C LEU A 791 23.74 6.13 5.65
N ILE A 792 25.03 6.09 5.32
CA ILE A 792 26.00 5.22 5.98
C ILE A 792 27.17 6.05 6.50
N ASP A 793 27.24 6.17 7.81
CA ASP A 793 28.32 6.83 8.55
C ASP A 793 29.07 5.79 9.41
N ALA A 794 29.98 5.07 8.76
CA ALA A 794 30.70 3.91 9.29
C ALA A 794 32.14 3.91 8.77
N THR A 795 33.07 3.29 9.52
CA THR A 795 34.53 3.28 9.21
C THR A 795 34.87 2.69 7.83
N ASP A 796 34.06 1.74 7.38
CA ASP A 796 34.08 1.22 6.01
C ASP A 796 32.61 1.16 5.57
N ALA A 797 32.17 2.08 4.72
CA ALA A 797 30.74 2.15 4.37
C ALA A 797 30.27 0.89 3.64
N PHE A 798 31.12 0.35 2.77
CA PHE A 798 30.83 -0.87 1.99
C PHE A 798 32.02 -1.83 1.98
N ASN A 799 31.81 -3.07 2.41
CA ASN A 799 32.79 -4.15 2.31
C ASN A 799 32.29 -5.27 1.38
N GLY A 800 33.07 -5.65 0.37
CA GLY A 800 32.71 -6.66 -0.63
C GLY A 800 32.61 -6.10 -2.06
N SER A 801 32.16 -6.92 -3.00
CA SER A 801 32.14 -6.62 -4.45
C SER A 801 30.88 -5.82 -4.84
N PHE A 802 30.77 -4.57 -4.42
CA PHE A 802 29.76 -3.64 -4.95
C PHE A 802 30.31 -3.04 -6.26
N THR A 803 29.54 -2.97 -7.36
CA THR A 803 30.07 -2.53 -8.69
C THR A 803 29.29 -1.37 -9.32
N ASP A 804 30.00 -0.49 -10.05
CA ASP A 804 29.47 0.70 -10.76
C ASP A 804 28.35 0.43 -11.79
N ASN A 805 28.22 -0.80 -12.28
CA ASN A 805 27.20 -1.16 -13.29
C ASN A 805 25.84 -1.52 -12.67
N ASP A 806 25.73 -1.57 -11.35
CA ASP A 806 24.47 -1.85 -10.67
C ASP A 806 23.64 -0.56 -10.59
N LEU A 807 22.74 -0.35 -11.57
CA LEU A 807 21.62 0.62 -11.47
C LEU A 807 20.82 0.47 -10.15
N ASN A 808 21.00 -0.66 -9.49
CA ASN A 808 20.34 -1.11 -8.29
C ASN A 808 20.99 -0.58 -6.99
N ASN A 809 22.27 -0.15 -7.01
CA ASN A 809 22.94 0.50 -5.88
C ASN A 809 23.17 1.99 -6.20
N ASN A 810 22.27 2.88 -5.80
CA ASN A 810 22.28 4.28 -6.25
C ASN A 810 21.65 5.24 -5.22
N TYR A 811 21.93 6.53 -5.30
CA TYR A 811 21.37 7.56 -4.39
C TYR A 811 21.68 7.30 -2.89
N ASN A 812 22.75 6.59 -2.57
CA ASN A 812 23.22 6.46 -1.18
C ASN A 812 24.16 7.63 -0.83
N ALA A 813 24.30 7.93 0.46
CA ALA A 813 25.28 8.89 0.97
C ALA A 813 26.19 8.21 1.99
N ILE A 814 27.50 8.39 1.84
CA ILE A 814 28.50 7.76 2.71
C ILE A 814 29.49 8.79 3.26
N SER A 815 29.93 8.60 4.51
CA SER A 815 30.81 9.56 5.19
C SER A 815 32.27 9.51 4.76
N GLU A 816 32.72 8.37 4.25
CA GLU A 816 34.07 8.20 3.70
C GLU A 816 34.07 7.46 2.37
N ASN A 817 35.15 7.63 1.61
CA ASN A 817 35.42 6.91 0.37
C ASN A 817 36.83 6.31 0.45
N ASN A 818 36.89 5.04 0.86
CA ASN A 818 38.12 4.28 0.88
C ASN A 818 38.51 3.84 -0.53
N ALA A 819 39.82 3.84 -0.83
CA ALA A 819 40.35 3.54 -2.16
C ALA A 819 39.99 2.11 -2.60
N GLY A 820 38.91 1.96 -3.38
CA GLY A 820 38.31 0.69 -3.77
C GLY A 820 36.77 0.71 -3.76
N GLU A 821 36.17 1.67 -3.05
CA GLU A 821 34.72 1.89 -2.97
C GLU A 821 34.23 2.70 -4.19
N VAL A 822 34.08 2.03 -5.34
CA VAL A 822 33.59 2.65 -6.58
C VAL A 822 32.18 2.14 -6.90
N ALA A 823 31.23 2.29 -5.97
CA ALA A 823 30.09 1.37 -6.00
C ALA A 823 28.70 1.84 -5.59
N ILE A 824 28.48 3.11 -5.23
CA ILE A 824 27.12 3.62 -4.90
C ILE A 824 26.41 4.31 -6.06
N GLY A 825 26.78 3.94 -7.29
CA GLY A 825 26.15 4.42 -8.51
C GLY A 825 26.43 5.90 -8.83
N THR A 826 25.93 6.37 -9.97
CA THR A 826 26.22 7.72 -10.51
C THR A 826 25.62 8.86 -9.68
N ASN A 827 24.55 8.59 -8.93
CA ASN A 827 23.89 9.59 -8.08
C ASN A 827 24.27 9.44 -6.60
N GLY A 828 25.19 8.53 -6.28
CA GLY A 828 25.72 8.36 -4.92
C GLY A 828 26.60 9.53 -4.48
N ARG A 829 26.61 9.80 -3.17
CA ARG A 829 27.34 10.90 -2.54
C ARG A 829 28.44 10.36 -1.63
N TYR A 830 29.69 10.74 -1.93
CA TYR A 830 30.88 10.24 -1.26
C TYR A 830 31.48 11.31 -0.33
N ASN A 831 32.16 10.90 0.74
CA ASN A 831 32.84 11.81 1.67
C ASN A 831 31.91 12.90 2.24
N GLN A 832 30.68 12.53 2.56
CA GLN A 832 29.72 13.47 3.12
C GLN A 832 29.99 13.68 4.61
N SER A 833 29.71 14.88 5.11
CA SER A 833 29.61 15.10 6.55
C SER A 833 28.14 15.19 6.89
N PHE A 834 27.69 14.29 7.76
CA PHE A 834 26.30 14.27 8.21
C PHE A 834 26.13 15.10 9.48
N THR A 835 25.10 15.92 9.51
CA THR A 835 24.68 16.66 10.70
C THR A 835 23.38 16.05 11.20
N PHE A 836 23.36 15.65 12.47
CA PHE A 836 22.17 15.11 13.13
C PHE A 836 21.66 16.07 14.21
N ASN A 837 20.40 15.92 14.61
CA ASN A 837 19.79 16.75 15.66
C ASN A 837 20.53 16.63 17.00
N ASP A 838 20.85 15.40 17.43
CA ASP A 838 21.63 15.17 18.66
C ASP A 838 22.33 13.80 18.64
N SER A 839 23.41 13.70 17.87
CA SER A 839 24.18 12.46 17.77
C SER A 839 24.86 12.02 19.08
N THR A 840 24.94 12.89 20.10
CA THR A 840 25.54 12.53 21.40
C THR A 840 24.57 11.68 22.24
N ASN A 841 23.28 11.81 21.98
CA ASN A 841 22.20 11.08 22.65
C ASN A 841 21.51 10.07 21.72
N ASP A 842 22.22 9.60 20.68
CA ASP A 842 21.73 8.66 19.66
C ASP A 842 20.50 9.14 18.87
N ASP A 843 20.28 10.45 18.78
CA ASP A 843 19.27 11.04 17.92
C ASP A 843 19.87 11.32 16.52
N PHE A 844 19.59 10.40 15.61
CA PHE A 844 20.07 10.43 14.23
C PHE A 844 19.05 10.97 13.22
N HIS A 845 18.06 11.76 13.66
CA HIS A 845 17.29 12.60 12.74
C HIS A 845 18.24 13.61 12.10
N LEU A 846 18.03 13.91 10.82
CA LEU A 846 18.85 14.86 10.08
C LEU A 846 18.71 16.26 10.70
N GLY A 847 19.84 16.95 10.79
CA GLY A 847 19.87 18.36 11.17
C GLY A 847 19.47 19.25 9.99
N VAL A 848 18.83 20.40 10.28
CA VAL A 848 18.35 21.34 9.24
C VAL A 848 19.44 21.86 8.29
N GLY A 849 20.71 21.84 8.70
CA GLY A 849 21.85 22.25 7.89
C GLY A 849 22.57 21.10 7.18
N ASP A 850 22.05 19.87 7.26
CA ASP A 850 22.71 18.72 6.66
C ASP A 850 22.85 18.89 5.14
N ALA A 851 24.10 18.89 4.66
CA ALA A 851 24.43 19.00 3.24
C ALA A 851 24.70 17.62 2.60
N GLY A 852 24.75 16.58 3.42
CA GLY A 852 25.15 15.23 3.03
C GLY A 852 24.02 14.41 2.42
N ALA A 853 22.84 14.49 3.03
CA ALA A 853 21.72 13.59 2.83
C ALA A 853 20.39 14.31 2.51
N ARG A 854 20.20 15.54 3.03
CA ARG A 854 18.96 16.30 2.84
C ARG A 854 18.68 16.64 1.36
N ASN A 855 17.48 16.32 0.88
CA ASN A 855 16.92 16.54 -0.46
C ASN A 855 17.70 15.87 -1.61
N TYR A 856 18.44 14.80 -1.35
CA TYR A 856 19.23 14.10 -2.37
C TYR A 856 18.76 12.68 -2.70
N GLY A 857 17.71 12.20 -2.05
CA GLY A 857 17.12 10.88 -2.28
C GLY A 857 16.27 10.82 -3.55
N THR A 858 16.10 9.63 -4.08
CA THR A 858 15.14 9.35 -5.16
C THR A 858 13.77 8.99 -4.57
N ASP A 859 12.70 9.34 -5.28
CA ASP A 859 11.34 8.91 -4.92
C ASP A 859 11.18 7.39 -5.15
N LEU A 860 10.81 6.67 -4.09
CA LEU A 860 10.58 5.23 -4.11
C LEU A 860 9.08 4.87 -3.95
N SER A 861 8.17 5.85 -3.99
CA SER A 861 6.72 5.63 -3.86
C SER A 861 6.14 4.70 -4.93
N ASN A 862 6.78 4.64 -6.10
CA ASN A 862 6.40 3.78 -7.21
C ASN A 862 7.51 2.78 -7.59
N ASP A 863 8.46 2.49 -6.69
CA ASP A 863 9.49 1.47 -6.96
C ASP A 863 8.82 0.11 -7.20
N SER A 864 9.24 -0.59 -8.25
CA SER A 864 8.59 -1.83 -8.72
C SER A 864 8.75 -3.01 -7.77
N TYR A 865 9.66 -2.94 -6.80
CA TYR A 865 9.96 -4.03 -5.88
C TYR A 865 9.49 -3.73 -4.46
N LEU A 866 9.67 -2.49 -4.01
CA LEU A 866 9.32 -2.02 -2.68
C LEU A 866 8.81 -0.58 -2.76
N PRO A 867 7.53 -0.38 -3.12
CA PRO A 867 6.92 0.94 -3.06
C PRO A 867 6.62 1.32 -1.61
N PHE A 868 7.08 2.49 -1.18
CA PHE A 868 6.74 3.08 0.12
C PHE A 868 6.90 4.60 0.06
N ASN A 869 6.29 5.29 1.01
CA ASN A 869 6.46 6.73 1.21
C ASN A 869 6.47 7.10 2.70
N THR A 870 6.71 6.12 3.56
CA THR A 870 6.72 6.34 5.01
C THR A 870 8.10 6.77 5.48
N ASP A 871 8.16 7.25 6.71
CA ASP A 871 9.37 7.66 7.41
C ASP A 871 9.61 6.78 8.65
N ILE A 872 10.77 6.89 9.31
CA ILE A 872 11.06 6.15 10.56
C ILE A 872 10.06 6.47 11.69
N ASP A 873 9.62 7.72 11.77
CA ASP A 873 8.77 8.28 12.83
C ASP A 873 7.31 8.55 12.36
N SER A 874 7.00 8.24 11.09
CA SER A 874 5.69 8.55 10.50
C SER A 874 4.56 7.75 11.15
N VAL A 875 3.55 8.43 11.70
CA VAL A 875 2.32 7.82 12.25
C VAL A 875 1.25 7.49 11.21
N CYS A 876 1.61 7.54 9.93
CA CYS A 876 0.65 7.78 8.85
C CYS A 876 0.17 6.53 8.10
N TYR A 877 0.28 5.33 8.67
CA TYR A 877 -0.39 4.19 8.06
C TYR A 877 -1.91 4.37 8.14
N GLY A 878 -2.58 4.57 6.99
CA GLY A 878 -4.01 4.39 6.77
C GLY A 878 -5.00 5.40 7.38
N ARG A 879 -4.64 6.67 7.62
CA ARG A 879 -5.63 7.75 7.59
C ARG A 879 -5.86 8.16 6.13
N ASP A 880 -7.13 8.24 5.76
CA ASP A 880 -7.65 8.76 4.50
C ASP A 880 -6.69 9.71 3.76
N ALA A 881 -6.25 9.31 2.56
CA ALA A 881 -5.59 10.21 1.61
C ALA A 881 -6.49 11.40 1.15
N ILE A 882 -7.74 11.44 1.64
CA ILE A 882 -8.80 12.36 1.24
C ILE A 882 -8.85 13.64 2.09
N ASN A 883 -8.21 13.68 3.27
CA ASN A 883 -8.09 14.92 4.04
C ASN A 883 -6.61 15.29 4.24
N ARG A 884 -6.03 15.93 3.22
CA ARG A 884 -4.87 16.83 3.36
C ARG A 884 -5.24 18.12 4.12
N VAL A 885 -6.00 17.98 5.19
CA VAL A 885 -6.19 19.02 6.20
C VAL A 885 -5.64 18.40 7.46
N SER A 886 -4.39 18.73 7.78
CA SER A 886 -3.94 18.61 9.15
C SER A 886 -4.98 19.36 9.96
N THR A 887 -5.68 18.65 10.84
CA THR A 887 -6.27 19.33 11.98
C THR A 887 -5.05 19.81 12.76
N GLY A 888 -4.65 21.06 12.51
CA GLY A 888 -3.38 21.62 12.98
C GLY A 888 -3.15 21.23 14.43
N GLY A 889 -2.16 20.36 14.65
CA GLY A 889 -1.87 19.79 15.97
C GLY A 889 -1.34 18.35 16.00
N ASP A 890 -1.59 17.51 14.99
CA ASP A 890 -1.04 16.13 14.96
C ASP A 890 0.17 16.03 14.01
N ASP A 891 1.34 16.40 14.56
CA ASP A 891 2.64 16.63 13.91
C ASP A 891 3.39 15.33 13.54
N LEU A 892 2.68 14.21 13.46
CA LEU A 892 3.29 12.89 13.37
C LEU A 892 2.97 12.17 12.05
N CYS A 893 1.98 12.63 11.28
CA CYS A 893 1.44 11.90 10.11
C CYS A 893 1.96 12.50 8.80
N TYR A 894 3.21 12.20 8.42
CA TYR A 894 3.81 12.71 7.17
C TYR A 894 4.26 11.59 6.23
N THR A 895 4.05 11.80 4.93
CA THR A 895 4.58 10.97 3.84
C THR A 895 5.76 11.66 3.16
N ARG A 896 6.71 10.90 2.63
CA ARG A 896 7.82 11.38 1.80
C ARG A 896 7.34 11.75 0.38
N PRO A 897 7.96 12.76 -0.28
CA PRO A 897 8.86 13.73 0.33
C PRO A 897 8.08 14.72 1.20
N ARG A 898 8.69 15.22 2.28
CA ARG A 898 8.11 16.36 3.03
C ARG A 898 8.35 17.68 2.28
N GLY A 899 9.40 17.76 1.45
CA GLY A 899 9.68 18.87 0.53
C GLY A 899 9.54 18.51 -0.96
N THR A 900 10.39 19.09 -1.82
CA THR A 900 10.39 18.76 -3.27
C THR A 900 11.12 17.46 -3.62
N SER A 901 11.91 16.91 -2.70
CA SER A 901 12.74 15.72 -2.91
C SER A 901 12.87 14.94 -1.62
N TRP A 902 13.13 13.64 -1.73
CA TRP A 902 13.33 12.77 -0.56
C TRP A 902 14.69 13.06 0.08
N ASP A 903 14.80 12.83 1.38
CA ASP A 903 16.07 12.75 2.07
C ASP A 903 16.69 11.35 1.95
N ILE A 904 18.02 11.28 1.99
CA ILE A 904 18.75 10.02 2.11
C ILE A 904 18.80 9.61 3.59
N GLY A 905 18.53 8.35 3.90
CA GLY A 905 18.49 7.81 5.25
C GLY A 905 17.06 7.50 5.72
N ALA A 906 16.97 7.04 6.97
CA ALA A 906 15.72 6.61 7.59
C ALA A 906 14.79 7.75 7.99
N ASP A 907 15.32 8.96 8.13
CA ASP A 907 14.59 10.18 8.48
C ASP A 907 14.26 11.01 7.24
N GLU A 908 13.13 11.72 7.27
CA GLU A 908 12.72 12.73 6.31
C GLU A 908 12.49 14.04 7.06
N LEU A 909 13.37 15.00 6.83
CA LEU A 909 13.37 16.27 7.52
C LEU A 909 12.51 17.31 6.81
N ILE A 910 11.60 17.91 7.57
CA ILE A 910 11.00 19.20 7.23
C ILE A 910 11.50 20.25 8.22
N THR A 911 12.02 21.37 7.70
CA THR A 911 12.42 22.49 8.55
C THR A 911 11.18 23.22 9.04
N ARG A 912 10.89 23.12 10.34
CA ARG A 912 9.80 23.90 10.95
C ARG A 912 10.27 25.32 11.26
N ILE A 913 9.55 26.30 10.71
CA ILE A 913 9.76 27.74 10.94
C ILE A 913 8.62 28.23 11.83
N TYR A 914 8.94 28.92 12.93
CA TYR A 914 7.94 29.40 13.91
C TYR A 914 7.89 30.91 13.93
N ARG A 915 6.70 31.49 13.82
CA ARG A 915 6.46 32.95 13.84
C ARG A 915 5.17 33.26 14.58
N SER A 916 5.07 34.46 15.16
CA SER A 916 3.84 34.94 15.77
C SER A 916 3.31 36.18 15.07
N VAL A 917 1.98 36.32 15.06
CA VAL A 917 1.28 37.54 14.63
C VAL A 917 0.44 38.06 15.79
N GLY A 918 0.52 39.36 16.04
CA GLY A 918 -0.33 40.08 17.00
C GLY A 918 -0.86 41.37 16.37
N PRO A 919 -2.17 41.49 16.09
CA PRO A 919 -2.74 42.65 15.40
C PRO A 919 -2.39 43.97 16.10
N SER A 920 -1.57 44.79 15.43
CA SER A 920 -1.10 46.09 15.94
C SER A 920 -0.34 46.02 17.28
N GLU A 921 0.33 44.91 17.60
CA GLU A 921 1.18 44.80 18.80
C GLU A 921 2.40 45.73 18.67
N ASP A 922 2.39 46.84 19.42
CA ASP A 922 3.43 47.88 19.43
C ASP A 922 4.16 48.01 20.77
N GLU A 923 4.02 47.03 21.67
CA GLU A 923 4.74 46.92 22.94
C GLU A 923 5.57 45.62 23.05
N VAL A 924 6.70 45.70 23.78
CA VAL A 924 7.55 44.55 24.11
C VAL A 924 6.79 43.67 25.11
N LEU A 925 6.74 42.35 24.87
CA LEU A 925 6.00 41.42 25.73
C LEU A 925 6.70 41.23 27.08
N GLU A 926 8.01 40.95 27.05
CA GLU A 926 8.84 40.76 28.24
C GLU A 926 10.28 41.21 27.96
N ALA A 927 11.02 41.60 29.01
CA ALA A 927 12.43 42.02 28.91
C ALA A 927 13.27 41.56 30.10
N GLY A 928 14.58 41.38 29.88
CA GLY A 928 15.46 40.60 30.76
C GLY A 928 15.93 41.19 32.07
N ALA A 929 15.63 42.46 32.36
CA ALA A 929 15.93 43.19 33.61
C ALA A 929 16.75 42.44 34.70
N SER A 930 16.12 41.66 35.57
CA SER A 930 16.79 40.80 36.58
C SER A 930 16.43 39.32 36.41
N ASN A 931 15.99 38.93 35.21
CA ASN A 931 15.51 37.60 34.87
C ASN A 931 16.51 36.97 33.90
N HIS A 932 17.43 36.17 34.44
CA HIS A 932 18.50 35.60 33.63
C HIS A 932 17.97 34.58 32.62
N LEU A 933 18.45 34.68 31.39
CA LEU A 933 18.24 33.72 30.31
C LEU A 933 19.46 32.80 30.22
N ASN A 934 19.19 31.49 30.19
CA ASN A 934 20.18 30.48 29.83
C ASN A 934 19.66 29.61 28.68
N ILE A 935 20.45 29.45 27.63
CA ILE A 935 20.12 28.61 26.47
C ILE A 935 21.05 27.41 26.42
N SER A 936 20.46 26.21 26.33
CA SER A 936 21.19 24.96 26.12
C SER A 936 20.51 24.17 25.00
N GLY A 937 21.18 24.04 23.86
CA GLY A 937 20.59 23.47 22.65
C GLY A 937 19.38 24.28 22.20
N SER A 938 18.24 23.63 22.02
CA SER A 938 16.96 24.30 21.69
C SER A 938 16.12 24.66 22.92
N THR A 939 16.68 24.68 24.14
CA THR A 939 15.93 25.00 25.37
C THR A 939 16.38 26.32 25.97
N ALA A 940 15.45 27.26 26.11
CA ALA A 940 15.61 28.52 26.85
C ALA A 940 15.01 28.36 28.26
N THR A 941 15.78 28.70 29.27
CA THR A 941 15.37 28.69 30.69
C THR A 941 15.50 30.08 31.28
N PHE A 942 14.45 30.53 31.96
CA PHE A 942 14.36 31.82 32.64
C PHE A 942 14.29 31.63 34.16
N ASP A 943 14.98 32.48 34.92
CA ASP A 943 14.98 32.45 36.39
C ASP A 943 13.61 32.72 37.02
N THR A 944 12.79 33.54 36.35
CA THR A 944 11.44 33.90 36.78
C THR A 944 10.43 33.61 35.68
N ALA A 945 9.20 33.33 36.09
CA ALA A 945 8.12 32.96 35.18
C ALA A 945 7.77 34.10 34.22
N LEU A 946 7.70 33.80 32.93
CA LEU A 946 7.23 34.73 31.90
C LEU A 946 5.69 34.80 31.86
N GLY A 947 5.16 35.91 31.33
CA GLY A 947 3.73 36.12 31.07
C GLY A 947 3.04 34.99 30.32
N ASP A 948 1.73 34.84 30.55
CA ASP A 948 0.93 33.78 29.91
C ASP A 948 0.65 34.02 28.43
N ASP A 949 0.86 35.25 27.97
CA ASP A 949 0.78 35.72 26.60
C ASP A 949 2.07 35.47 25.79
N VAL A 950 3.14 34.99 26.43
CA VAL A 950 4.36 34.53 25.75
C VAL A 950 4.19 33.07 25.30
N GLY A 951 4.45 32.79 24.03
CA GLY A 951 4.37 31.43 23.50
C GLY A 951 4.92 31.27 22.09
N VAL A 952 4.47 30.22 21.42
CA VAL A 952 4.98 29.78 20.11
C VAL A 952 5.00 30.92 19.10
N GLY A 953 6.13 31.09 18.43
CA GLY A 953 6.35 32.05 17.36
C GLY A 953 6.90 33.40 17.80
N ASP A 954 6.89 33.71 19.10
CA ASP A 954 7.45 34.97 19.60
C ASP A 954 8.96 35.02 19.40
N ALA A 955 9.44 36.20 19.00
CA ALA A 955 10.85 36.49 18.76
C ALA A 955 11.53 36.85 20.08
N LEU A 956 12.56 36.08 20.44
CA LEU A 956 13.47 36.29 21.55
C LEU A 956 14.80 36.84 20.99
N GLU A 957 15.07 38.10 21.21
CA GLU A 957 16.36 38.76 20.93
C GLU A 957 17.19 38.79 22.22
N TYR A 958 18.50 38.51 22.13
CA TYR A 958 19.38 38.41 23.30
C TYR A 958 20.84 38.69 22.97
N ASP A 959 21.54 39.37 23.88
CA ASP A 959 22.98 39.60 23.87
C ASP A 959 23.72 38.25 23.92
N ASP A 960 24.40 37.87 22.83
CA ASP A 960 25.12 36.59 22.76
C ASP A 960 26.65 36.74 22.86
N ASP A 961 27.20 37.94 22.65
CA ASP A 961 28.63 38.21 22.72
C ASP A 961 29.08 38.90 24.04
N ASN A 962 28.11 39.22 24.90
CA ASN A 962 28.23 39.79 26.23
C ASN A 962 28.90 41.18 26.22
N ASP A 963 28.44 42.07 25.35
CA ASP A 963 28.87 43.47 25.33
C ASP A 963 27.89 44.45 26.02
N GLY A 964 26.68 43.97 26.35
CA GLY A 964 25.69 44.64 27.19
C GLY A 964 24.62 45.43 26.43
N ASP A 965 24.53 45.29 25.12
CA ASP A 965 23.41 45.76 24.30
C ASP A 965 22.91 44.68 23.31
N ILE A 966 21.87 45.00 22.54
CA ILE A 966 21.36 44.13 21.46
C ILE A 966 21.68 44.84 20.15
N ASP A 967 22.56 44.27 19.34
CA ASP A 967 23.06 44.83 18.08
C ASP A 967 23.24 43.77 16.97
N ALA A 968 23.95 44.14 15.89
CA ALA A 968 24.17 43.27 14.74
C ALA A 968 25.01 42.00 15.01
N ASN A 969 25.70 41.89 16.14
CA ASN A 969 26.49 40.72 16.52
C ASN A 969 25.70 39.70 17.34
N ASP A 970 24.49 40.07 17.77
CA ASP A 970 23.66 39.26 18.65
C ASP A 970 22.71 38.31 17.92
N SER A 971 21.96 37.55 18.72
CA SER A 971 21.09 36.50 18.21
C SER A 971 19.60 36.80 18.38
N ILE A 972 18.84 36.29 17.43
CA ILE A 972 17.38 36.19 17.48
C ILE A 972 16.94 34.73 17.33
N ALA A 973 16.07 34.29 18.23
CA ALA A 973 15.43 32.99 18.21
C ALA A 973 13.90 33.13 18.29
N PHE A 974 13.18 32.07 17.98
CA PHE A 974 11.72 32.03 17.97
C PHE A 974 11.26 30.88 18.85
N ILE A 975 10.28 31.14 19.72
CA ILE A 975 9.72 30.11 20.60
C ILE A 975 9.03 29.04 19.75
N SER A 976 9.49 27.80 19.84
CA SER A 976 8.85 26.64 19.18
C SER A 976 7.87 25.91 20.08
N GLY A 977 7.95 26.13 21.40
CA GLY A 977 7.10 25.46 22.37
C GLY A 977 7.27 26.01 23.78
N ARG A 978 6.23 25.84 24.60
CA ARG A 978 6.22 26.23 26.02
C ARG A 978 6.09 24.97 26.87
N THR A 979 7.16 24.59 27.57
CA THR A 979 7.19 23.41 28.45
C THR A 979 6.68 23.76 29.86
N SER A 980 7.02 24.95 30.34
CA SER A 980 6.51 25.54 31.57
C SER A 980 6.52 27.07 31.45
N SER A 981 6.14 27.79 32.51
CA SER A 981 6.26 29.25 32.55
C SER A 981 7.72 29.76 32.62
N THR A 982 8.70 28.89 32.84
CA THR A 982 10.13 29.23 32.90
C THR A 982 11.00 28.48 31.89
N VAL A 983 10.44 27.51 31.16
CA VAL A 983 11.18 26.66 30.23
C VAL A 983 10.45 26.61 28.90
N PHE A 984 11.14 27.04 27.86
CA PHE A 984 10.63 27.13 26.49
C PHE A 984 11.57 26.42 25.54
N THR A 985 11.05 25.86 24.46
CA THR A 985 11.87 25.44 23.33
C THR A 985 11.94 26.56 22.31
N ILE A 986 13.11 26.77 21.70
CA ILE A 986 13.40 27.86 20.77
C ILE A 986 14.18 27.37 19.54
N LYS A 987 14.03 28.07 18.41
CA LYS A 987 14.69 27.80 17.13
C LYS A 987 15.21 29.09 16.49
N THR A 988 16.27 29.01 15.69
CA THR A 988 16.72 30.18 14.91
C THR A 988 15.69 30.59 13.86
N ALA A 989 15.87 31.75 13.23
CA ALA A 989 15.09 32.17 12.07
C ALA A 989 14.95 31.08 10.98
N ALA A 990 16.02 30.32 10.74
CA ALA A 990 16.08 29.23 9.77
C ALA A 990 15.67 27.84 10.33
N GLY A 991 15.08 27.78 11.54
CA GLY A 991 14.63 26.55 12.17
C GLY A 991 15.75 25.70 12.81
N GLY A 992 16.96 26.25 12.94
CA GLY A 992 18.13 25.57 13.54
C GLY A 992 18.22 25.69 15.05
N ILE A 993 19.30 25.16 15.62
CA ILE A 993 19.63 25.28 17.04
C ILE A 993 20.19 26.70 17.31
N PRO A 994 19.63 27.46 18.27
CA PRO A 994 20.12 28.80 18.62
C PRO A 994 21.52 28.79 19.26
N THR A 995 22.24 29.89 19.08
CA THR A 995 23.51 30.14 19.77
C THR A 995 23.26 30.38 21.26
N ALA A 996 24.02 29.74 22.15
CA ALA A 996 23.92 30.04 23.57
C ALA A 996 24.62 31.37 23.89
N PRO A 997 24.07 32.20 24.79
CA PRO A 997 24.73 33.42 25.24
C PRO A 997 26.11 33.10 25.81
N SER A 998 27.10 33.95 25.53
CA SER A 998 28.46 33.77 26.04
C SER A 998 28.55 33.95 27.57
N ALA A 999 27.60 34.66 28.18
CA ALA A 999 27.37 34.69 29.62
C ALA A 999 26.27 33.69 30.04
N ALA A 1000 26.52 32.94 31.11
CA ALA A 1000 25.57 31.95 31.62
C ALA A 1000 24.32 32.56 32.29
N ASP A 1001 24.32 33.87 32.51
CA ASP A 1001 23.31 34.63 33.25
C ASP A 1001 22.94 35.91 32.46
N GLU A 1002 22.41 35.77 31.24
CA GLU A 1002 22.15 36.92 30.35
C GLU A 1002 20.89 37.69 30.77
N ILE A 1003 20.95 39.03 30.84
CA ILE A 1003 19.85 39.92 31.24
C ILE A 1003 19.42 40.93 30.17
N HIS A 1004 20.17 41.05 29.08
CA HIS A 1004 19.87 41.91 27.94
C HIS A 1004 19.17 41.07 26.86
N TRP A 1005 17.87 40.87 27.06
CA TRP A 1005 17.00 40.19 26.10
C TRP A 1005 15.62 40.81 26.07
N ASN A 1006 14.92 40.73 24.94
CA ASN A 1006 13.52 41.12 24.79
C ASN A 1006 12.71 40.01 24.10
N ILE A 1007 11.40 39.98 24.35
CA ILE A 1007 10.46 39.11 23.65
C ILE A 1007 9.41 39.96 22.94
N ASN A 1008 9.24 39.74 21.64
CA ASN A 1008 8.37 40.51 20.75
C ASN A 1008 7.49 39.59 19.90
N ARG A 1009 6.34 40.08 19.42
CA ARG A 1009 5.63 39.41 18.31
C ARG A 1009 6.45 39.55 17.04
N ALA A 1010 6.57 38.47 16.25
CA ALA A 1010 7.37 38.49 15.03
C ALA A 1010 6.79 39.46 13.97
N TYR A 1011 5.46 39.50 13.85
CA TYR A 1011 4.74 40.40 12.95
C TYR A 1011 3.51 40.99 13.61
N THR A 1012 3.03 42.11 13.05
CA THR A 1012 1.84 42.81 13.54
C THR A 1012 0.56 42.54 12.72
N SER A 1013 0.64 41.70 11.69
CA SER A 1013 -0.51 41.18 10.92
C SER A 1013 -0.11 39.94 10.10
N LEU A 1014 -1.09 39.13 9.67
CA LEU A 1014 -0.83 38.03 8.72
C LEU A 1014 -0.33 38.54 7.36
N SER A 1015 -0.85 39.68 6.88
CA SER A 1015 -0.38 40.26 5.62
C SER A 1015 1.10 40.64 5.68
N TYR A 1016 1.56 41.11 6.84
CA TYR A 1016 2.96 41.42 7.06
C TYR A 1016 3.81 40.18 7.20
N ALA A 1017 3.32 39.10 7.82
CA ALA A 1017 4.00 37.82 7.81
C ALA A 1017 4.20 37.29 6.37
N GLU A 1018 3.16 37.35 5.52
CA GLU A 1018 3.24 36.94 4.10
C GLU A 1018 4.24 37.81 3.31
N ALA A 1019 4.21 39.13 3.53
CA ALA A 1019 5.10 40.09 2.88
C ALA A 1019 6.54 40.11 3.45
N GLY A 1020 6.81 39.43 4.57
CA GLY A 1020 8.08 39.51 5.29
C GLY A 1020 8.35 40.89 5.92
N THR A 1021 7.30 41.62 6.31
CA THR A 1021 7.40 42.94 6.95
C THR A 1021 7.35 42.80 8.47
N GLU A 1022 8.51 42.66 9.09
CA GLU A 1022 8.65 42.31 10.51
C GLU A 1022 8.26 43.44 11.47
N ASN A 1023 8.01 43.08 12.73
CA ASN A 1023 7.66 44.02 13.78
C ASN A 1023 8.80 45.02 14.04
N THR A 1024 8.48 46.32 14.05
CA THR A 1024 9.47 47.38 14.24
C THR A 1024 10.05 47.46 15.65
N LEU A 1025 9.48 46.73 16.61
CA LEU A 1025 10.01 46.60 17.97
C LEU A 1025 11.23 45.68 18.06
N ILE A 1026 11.35 44.71 17.15
CA ILE A 1026 12.55 43.87 17.05
C ILE A 1026 13.71 44.76 16.62
N ASP A 1027 14.90 44.61 17.22
CA ASP A 1027 16.04 45.45 16.88
C ASP A 1027 16.29 45.49 15.36
N PHE A 1028 16.59 46.69 14.83
CA PHE A 1028 16.74 46.89 13.39
C PHE A 1028 17.83 46.01 12.77
N ASP A 1029 18.89 45.73 13.50
CA ASP A 1029 20.02 44.93 12.99
C ASP A 1029 19.73 43.42 13.02
N LEU A 1030 18.78 42.98 13.85
CA LEU A 1030 18.30 41.59 13.92
C LEU A 1030 17.07 41.30 13.04
N ARG A 1031 16.52 42.33 12.40
CA ARG A 1031 15.46 42.21 11.38
C ARG A 1031 16.00 41.66 10.05
N ASN A 1032 15.10 41.35 9.13
CA ASN A 1032 15.27 40.66 7.85
C ASN A 1032 15.59 39.16 8.01
N PHE A 1033 15.02 38.55 9.05
CA PHE A 1033 15.09 37.12 9.27
C PHE A 1033 14.26 36.32 8.25
N ASP A 1034 13.31 36.96 7.55
CA ASP A 1034 12.57 36.33 6.44
C ASP A 1034 12.47 37.21 5.17
N THR A 1035 12.33 36.53 4.03
CA THR A 1035 11.99 37.19 2.76
C THR A 1035 10.51 36.93 2.45
N GLY A 1036 9.76 37.99 2.09
CA GLY A 1036 8.37 37.86 1.69
C GLY A 1036 8.15 36.91 0.50
N ASN A 1037 6.99 36.24 0.47
CA ASN A 1037 6.62 35.24 -0.55
C ASN A 1037 7.67 34.12 -0.75
N ARG A 1038 8.24 33.63 0.35
CA ARG A 1038 9.19 32.51 0.35
C ARG A 1038 8.55 31.24 -0.22
N ASP A 1039 9.26 30.56 -1.13
CA ASP A 1039 8.84 29.25 -1.63
C ASP A 1039 9.14 28.17 -0.59
N ILE A 1040 8.16 27.88 0.27
CA ILE A 1040 8.33 26.91 1.35
C ILE A 1040 8.52 25.47 0.85
N ALA A 1041 8.06 25.15 -0.36
CA ALA A 1041 8.19 23.80 -0.92
C ALA A 1041 9.65 23.53 -1.35
N VAL A 1042 10.27 24.47 -2.07
CA VAL A 1042 11.67 24.36 -2.52
C VAL A 1042 12.64 24.36 -1.35
N ASN A 1043 12.29 25.03 -0.24
CA ASN A 1043 13.13 25.06 0.96
C ASN A 1043 12.88 23.88 1.92
N SER A 1044 11.94 22.97 1.60
CA SER A 1044 11.50 21.89 2.48
C SER A 1044 11.17 22.43 3.88
N GLU A 1045 10.33 23.46 3.93
CA GLU A 1045 9.92 24.18 5.13
C GLU A 1045 8.43 24.02 5.43
N GLN A 1046 8.11 24.00 6.73
CA GLN A 1046 6.75 24.10 7.25
C GLN A 1046 6.67 25.33 8.16
N TRP A 1047 5.85 26.29 7.78
CA TRP A 1047 5.67 27.52 8.54
C TRP A 1047 4.51 27.38 9.54
N ASN A 1048 4.81 27.58 10.81
CA ASN A 1048 3.88 27.58 11.92
C ASN A 1048 3.71 29.02 12.42
N ILE A 1049 2.63 29.66 11.98
CA ILE A 1049 2.33 31.06 12.32
C ILE A 1049 1.25 31.08 13.41
N ALA A 1050 1.67 31.33 14.65
CA ALA A 1050 0.76 31.45 15.79
C ALA A 1050 0.07 32.82 15.77
N CYS A 1051 -1.26 32.82 15.82
CA CYS A 1051 -2.05 34.05 15.81
C CYS A 1051 -2.52 34.38 17.23
N TYR A 1052 -1.99 35.46 17.80
CA TYR A 1052 -2.34 35.95 19.13
C TYR A 1052 -3.40 37.04 19.05
N ALA A 1053 -4.39 36.97 19.94
CA ALA A 1053 -5.35 38.05 20.10
C ALA A 1053 -4.68 39.22 20.85
N HIS A 1054 -4.74 40.42 20.29
CA HIS A 1054 -4.29 41.64 20.95
C HIS A 1054 -5.50 42.53 21.28
N GLY A 1055 -6.03 42.39 22.50
CA GLY A 1055 -7.21 43.13 22.97
C GLY A 1055 -8.46 42.88 22.10
N THR A 1056 -9.08 43.97 21.61
CA THR A 1056 -10.26 43.91 20.72
C THR A 1056 -9.93 44.30 19.27
N THR A 1057 -8.64 44.43 18.93
CA THR A 1057 -8.18 44.86 17.61
C THR A 1057 -8.30 43.70 16.63
N ALA A 1058 -8.95 43.93 15.49
CA ALA A 1058 -9.03 42.95 14.41
C ALA A 1058 -7.77 43.05 13.53
N ASP A 1059 -7.33 41.92 12.99
CA ASP A 1059 -6.37 41.91 11.88
C ASP A 1059 -7.07 42.51 10.64
N THR A 1060 -6.49 43.54 10.01
CA THR A 1060 -7.13 44.32 8.94
C THR A 1060 -6.34 44.32 7.66
#